data_AF-A0A7J6KQW7-F1
#
_entry.id   AF-A0A7J6KQW7-F1
#
_cell.length_a   1.000
_cell.length_b   1.000
_cell.length_c   1.000
_cell.angle_alpha   90.00
_cell.angle_beta   90.00
_cell.angle_gamma   90.00
#
_symmetry.space_group_name_H-M   'P 1'
#
loop_
_entity.id
_entity.type
_entity.pdbx_description
1 polymer ?
#
loop_
_entity_poly.entity_id
_entity_poly.type
_entity_poly.pdbx_seq_one_letter_code
_entity_poly.pdbx_strand_id
1 'polypeptide(L)'
;IDMRSEARRGSSTSPLGVQLTQEFGDIVARHSAAGQVAACLSTSSRTHSSDKNGYSGSGRGHNQDRLCHYFPLGKCHAGNRCKFKHVTPEQPAGRKVNGPKDSHQRSDTGASASQSATDKRSGATKRRRTTDEPTHRDLANDEEAHQLVQVVESWCDQARRAVQEDLFNDENYKDGGFSTLPDQELPAGVSEKALQVGSEIGEIILEEARGKGLTDVLRSLQGAPSEEQAATLKRKADSVAEKCRGRIAHLLQAPNSPPSNGNHIHCDILQALAVALGDQDVQFASLCKDGLPIGITEEIPPCSLYPAYHPKPQQVYEKPGEHRNYKSMNDSEARDCVEKTLEEEQRCGFIRRLSEEEANDPGRTFTPRAALPKGEKASDGYRIIDDFLRSNTNLAAAVPNTNTLPGVRDLRRLAGSLLDRFPGSEVAPFKLDLKSAYRQLGVRPSERKHLCFMHEFGDGTKAWFENLSLPFGLNSSGYWFVRFASLAQRCITVVLKGIMKHRGILPAIGGLQYVDDGFWLLLKSFYYEAATIIIMMWHLIGAPVSFPKVRMGANTVDCIGVTVEVTSTARMSFSIREAKVSKLRAMLADLLRSERVSLRDLRSITGKLTHYTQLQIFLRAYTQPFHALEAAMTRKKLIVAKCPRSSEIGCIAGFFHRLLGEARSLVPVGPLGFRTCTRASTVTIMADASTRAVGGVLARCAGEPSDYAVEATPKPDVVKYFQLELSASTLGEWTCLLKDPTIPEESRNITAFELVAVCLSLITLEREFGQLGSFNVVIYTDNEAVRHILSRLYSRTPALAKLLRCMAGVLAKMSTTAFVTQRISTEENTAADMLSRVRTPKLPDTWEKVDVNLALIEGELT
;
A
#
# COMPACT_ATOMS: atom_id res chain seq x y z
N ILE A 1 2.52 18.93 -6.32
CA ILE A 1 3.00 19.00 -7.72
C ILE A 1 1.96 18.36 -8.65
N ASP A 2 1.19 17.36 -8.20
CA ASP A 2 0.00 16.86 -8.92
C ASP A 2 -1.16 17.86 -9.06
N MET A 3 -1.38 18.77 -8.10
CA MET A 3 -2.41 19.83 -8.23
C MET A 3 -2.16 20.82 -9.40
N ARG A 4 -0.95 20.87 -9.98
CA ARG A 4 -0.68 21.71 -11.18
C ARG A 4 -1.19 21.08 -12.48
N SER A 5 -1.49 19.78 -12.47
CA SER A 5 -1.97 19.06 -13.66
C SER A 5 -3.48 19.18 -13.85
N GLU A 6 -4.24 19.26 -12.76
CA GLU A 6 -5.70 19.45 -12.79
C GLU A 6 -6.09 20.86 -13.26
N ALA A 7 -5.39 21.91 -12.81
CA ALA A 7 -5.67 23.29 -13.21
C ALA A 7 -5.41 23.58 -14.71
N ARG A 8 -4.61 22.76 -15.41
CA ARG A 8 -4.32 22.94 -16.83
C ARG A 8 -5.24 22.16 -17.77
N ARG A 9 -6.10 21.29 -17.22
CA ARG A 9 -7.03 20.46 -18.02
C ARG A 9 -8.45 21.04 -18.11
N GLY A 10 -8.77 22.10 -17.36
CA GLY A 10 -9.99 22.88 -17.57
C GLY A 10 -9.84 23.80 -18.78
N SER A 11 -10.82 23.82 -19.68
CA SER A 11 -10.82 24.69 -20.86
C SER A 11 -10.57 26.15 -20.47
N SER A 12 -9.59 26.79 -21.12
CA SER A 12 -9.13 28.15 -20.87
C SER A 12 -10.14 29.26 -21.23
N THR A 13 -11.43 28.92 -21.34
CA THR A 13 -12.53 29.83 -21.69
C THR A 13 -13.61 29.90 -20.62
N SER A 14 -13.53 29.10 -19.54
CA SER A 14 -14.50 29.22 -18.44
C SER A 14 -14.13 30.37 -17.48
N PRO A 15 -15.10 31.18 -17.02
CA PRO A 15 -14.86 32.25 -16.03
C PRO A 15 -14.17 31.75 -14.75
N LEU A 16 -14.44 30.52 -14.34
CA LEU A 16 -13.82 29.85 -13.19
C LEU A 16 -12.31 29.60 -13.40
N GLY A 17 -11.91 29.27 -14.63
CA GLY A 17 -10.50 29.04 -14.99
C GLY A 17 -9.67 30.34 -14.97
N VAL A 18 -10.27 31.46 -15.38
CA VAL A 18 -9.62 32.78 -15.32
C VAL A 18 -9.44 33.23 -13.87
N GLN A 19 -10.49 33.06 -13.04
CA GLN A 19 -10.46 33.44 -11.62
C GLN A 19 -9.42 32.66 -10.81
N LEU A 20 -9.32 31.33 -11.02
CA LEU A 20 -8.32 30.48 -10.36
C LEU A 20 -6.88 30.81 -10.78
N THR A 21 -6.67 31.22 -12.04
CA THR A 21 -5.33 31.59 -12.53
C THR A 21 -4.88 32.93 -11.97
N GLN A 22 -5.82 33.86 -11.78
CA GLN A 22 -5.58 35.19 -11.24
C GLN A 22 -5.32 35.14 -9.72
N GLU A 23 -6.10 34.36 -8.97
CA GLU A 23 -5.87 34.10 -7.53
C GLU A 23 -4.51 33.41 -7.29
N PHE A 24 -4.11 32.49 -8.17
CA PHE A 24 -2.81 31.83 -8.06
C PHE A 24 -1.64 32.77 -8.37
N GLY A 25 -1.82 33.71 -9.29
CA GLY A 25 -0.85 34.78 -9.58
C GLY A 25 -0.64 35.68 -8.36
N ASP A 26 -1.72 36.05 -7.69
CA ASP A 26 -1.69 36.89 -6.49
C ASP A 26 -1.06 36.18 -5.29
N ILE A 27 -1.28 34.86 -5.13
CA ILE A 27 -0.66 34.03 -4.09
C ILE A 27 0.86 33.93 -4.30
N VAL A 28 1.32 33.80 -5.55
CA VAL A 28 2.76 33.76 -5.87
C VAL A 28 3.41 35.13 -5.66
N ALA A 29 2.74 36.23 -6.01
CA ALA A 29 3.22 37.58 -5.75
C ALA A 29 3.34 37.88 -4.24
N ARG A 30 2.36 37.43 -3.43
CA ARG A 30 2.40 37.57 -1.96
C ARG A 30 3.51 36.73 -1.31
N HIS A 31 3.82 35.56 -1.86
CA HIS A 31 4.91 34.72 -1.36
C HIS A 31 6.32 35.23 -1.70
N SER A 32 6.48 35.99 -2.79
CA SER A 32 7.74 36.70 -3.07
C SER A 32 7.95 37.93 -2.18
N ALA A 33 6.88 38.53 -1.64
CA ALA A 33 6.94 39.70 -0.76
C ALA A 33 7.12 39.34 0.74
N ALA A 34 6.58 38.21 1.21
CA ALA A 34 6.64 37.81 2.62
C ALA A 34 7.89 36.96 2.95
N GLY A 35 9.07 37.54 2.75
CA GLY A 35 10.35 36.97 3.17
C GLY A 35 10.75 37.39 4.59
N GLN A 36 10.11 36.87 5.63
CA GLN A 36 10.60 36.95 7.02
C GLN A 36 10.07 35.77 7.86
N VAL A 37 10.94 34.78 8.16
CA VAL A 37 11.21 34.25 9.52
C VAL A 37 12.55 33.51 9.43
N ALA A 38 13.58 34.07 10.05
CA ALA A 38 14.89 33.47 10.23
C ALA A 38 15.02 32.92 11.65
N ALA A 39 15.47 31.66 11.79
CA ALA A 39 16.32 31.19 12.90
C ALA A 39 16.77 29.74 12.64
N CYS A 40 17.91 29.57 11.95
CA CYS A 40 18.86 28.44 12.06
C CYS A 40 19.80 28.41 10.83
N LEU A 41 20.55 29.49 10.60
CA LEU A 41 21.61 29.49 9.59
C LEU A 41 22.80 30.28 10.14
N SER A 42 23.86 29.59 10.54
CA SER A 42 25.17 30.21 10.76
C SER A 42 25.97 30.10 9.46
N THR A 43 26.13 31.22 8.77
CA THR A 43 27.03 31.37 7.62
C THR A 43 28.15 32.33 8.01
N SER A 44 29.39 31.85 8.07
CA SER A 44 30.57 32.73 8.01
C SER A 44 31.01 32.84 6.55
N SER A 45 30.66 33.95 5.90
CA SER A 45 31.20 34.35 4.60
C SER A 45 32.53 35.08 4.80
N ARG A 46 33.57 34.70 4.05
CA ARG A 46 34.75 35.53 3.79
C ARG A 46 34.84 35.81 2.30
N THR A 47 34.87 37.09 1.95
CA THR A 47 35.29 37.61 0.64
C THR A 47 36.59 38.41 0.80
N HIS A 48 37.39 38.35 -0.27
CA HIS A 48 38.75 38.85 -0.53
C HIS A 48 39.11 40.27 -0.02
N SER A 49 40.38 40.50 0.39
CA SER A 49 41.42 41.11 -0.47
C SER A 49 42.82 41.16 0.18
N SER A 50 43.84 41.01 -0.69
CA SER A 50 45.17 41.67 -0.78
C SER A 50 46.09 41.89 0.45
N ASP A 51 47.30 41.32 0.29
CA ASP A 51 48.64 41.93 0.47
C ASP A 51 49.27 42.25 1.85
N LYS A 52 50.47 41.65 1.99
CA LYS A 52 51.75 42.13 2.57
C LYS A 52 52.02 42.06 4.08
N ASN A 53 53.14 41.38 4.37
CA ASN A 53 54.15 41.56 5.42
C ASN A 53 53.73 41.63 6.90
N GLY A 54 54.44 40.85 7.73
CA GLY A 54 54.69 41.24 9.13
C GLY A 54 54.65 40.10 10.14
N TYR A 55 55.84 39.69 10.57
CA TYR A 55 56.12 38.89 11.75
C TYR A 55 55.52 39.51 13.04
N SER A 56 54.91 38.70 13.92
CA SER A 56 55.13 38.62 15.39
C SER A 56 53.99 37.85 16.09
N GLY A 57 54.30 37.23 17.24
CA GLY A 57 53.49 36.21 17.93
C GLY A 57 52.20 36.73 18.60
N SER A 58 51.46 35.99 19.43
CA SER A 58 51.68 34.79 20.23
C SER A 58 50.30 34.30 20.71
N GLY A 59 50.16 33.05 21.18
CA GLY A 59 48.97 32.61 21.93
C GLY A 59 48.56 31.15 21.75
N ARG A 60 49.35 30.22 22.30
CA ARG A 60 48.98 28.81 22.49
C ARG A 60 48.06 28.65 23.69
N GLY A 61 47.00 27.85 23.55
CA GLY A 61 46.28 27.20 24.66
C GLY A 61 46.22 25.70 24.41
N HIS A 62 47.11 24.94 25.06
CA HIS A 62 47.12 23.46 25.03
C HIS A 62 46.09 22.92 26.01
N ASN A 63 45.21 22.02 25.55
CA ASN A 63 44.18 21.37 26.35
C ASN A 63 44.54 19.87 26.50
N GLN A 64 45.45 19.54 27.44
CA GLN A 64 46.07 18.21 27.58
C GLN A 64 45.38 17.26 28.60
N ASP A 65 44.26 17.65 29.21
CA ASP A 65 43.64 16.87 30.30
C ASP A 65 42.37 16.08 29.96
N ARG A 66 42.00 15.96 28.68
CA ARG A 66 40.85 15.14 28.28
C ARG A 66 41.25 13.72 27.88
N LEU A 67 40.47 12.73 28.32
CA LEU A 67 40.62 11.31 27.95
C LEU A 67 40.16 11.07 26.51
N CYS A 68 40.85 10.18 25.80
CA CYS A 68 40.46 9.80 24.43
C CYS A 68 39.24 8.89 24.46
N HIS A 69 38.08 9.40 24.05
CA HIS A 69 36.83 8.63 24.05
C HIS A 69 36.86 7.43 23.08
N TYR A 70 37.73 7.45 22.06
CA TYR A 70 37.85 6.38 21.06
C TYR A 70 38.84 5.28 21.44
N PHE A 71 39.71 5.51 22.44
CA PHE A 71 40.73 4.54 22.85
C PHE A 71 40.16 3.29 23.56
N PRO A 72 39.21 3.40 24.52
CA PRO A 72 38.59 2.22 25.14
C PRO A 72 37.83 1.33 24.15
N LEU A 73 37.40 1.91 23.03
CA LEU A 73 36.65 1.23 21.98
C LEU A 73 37.55 0.58 20.92
N GLY A 74 38.88 0.67 21.04
CA GLY A 74 39.84 0.18 20.03
C GLY A 74 39.84 0.98 18.71
N LYS A 75 39.22 2.17 18.68
CA LYS A 75 39.00 2.97 17.44
C LYS A 75 39.89 4.21 17.35
N CYS A 76 40.90 4.36 18.22
CA CYS A 76 41.82 5.47 18.15
C CYS A 76 42.94 5.22 17.13
N HIS A 77 42.84 5.82 15.94
CA HIS A 77 43.86 5.70 14.88
C HIS A 77 45.10 6.58 15.12
N ALA A 78 45.06 7.50 16.07
CA ALA A 78 46.18 8.38 16.38
C ALA A 78 47.26 7.72 17.26
N GLY A 79 46.98 6.55 17.86
CA GLY A 79 47.92 5.82 18.72
C GLY A 79 48.55 6.71 19.79
N ASN A 80 49.88 6.62 19.94
CA ASN A 80 50.65 7.43 20.91
C ASN A 80 50.76 8.91 20.53
N ARG A 81 50.28 9.31 19.33
CA ARG A 81 50.19 10.72 18.90
C ARG A 81 48.82 11.34 19.19
N CYS A 82 47.96 10.62 19.91
CA CYS A 82 46.66 11.17 20.31
C CYS A 82 46.85 12.33 21.28
N LYS A 83 46.20 13.47 20.99
CA LYS A 83 46.23 14.67 21.84
C LYS A 83 45.49 14.50 23.18
N PHE A 84 44.85 13.35 23.40
CA PHE A 84 44.03 13.02 24.55
C PHE A 84 44.62 11.81 25.26
N LYS A 85 44.60 11.79 26.60
CA LYS A 85 45.22 10.72 27.40
C LYS A 85 44.53 9.37 27.15
N HIS A 86 45.34 8.33 26.97
CA HIS A 86 44.93 6.93 26.89
C HIS A 86 45.18 6.31 28.26
N VAL A 87 44.15 5.75 28.91
CA VAL A 87 44.29 5.08 30.21
C VAL A 87 43.69 3.69 30.05
N THR A 88 44.47 2.66 30.38
CA THR A 88 44.02 1.26 30.46
C THR A 88 43.44 0.98 31.85
N PRO A 89 42.25 0.36 31.96
CA PRO A 89 41.68 0.03 33.26
C PRO A 89 42.47 -1.11 33.93
N GLU A 90 42.99 -0.86 35.13
CA GLU A 90 43.53 -1.90 36.02
C GLU A 90 42.40 -2.75 36.61
N GLN A 91 42.62 -4.06 36.70
CA GLN A 91 41.68 -5.05 37.25
C GLN A 91 41.47 -4.86 38.77
N PRO A 92 40.25 -5.07 39.29
CA PRO A 92 40.07 -5.44 40.67
C PRO A 92 39.74 -6.93 40.84
N ALA A 93 40.49 -7.54 41.76
CA ALA A 93 40.27 -8.84 42.38
C ALA A 93 38.94 -8.90 43.16
N GLY A 94 38.37 -10.10 43.25
CA GLY A 94 37.00 -10.33 43.72
C GLY A 94 36.79 -10.42 45.23
N ARG A 95 35.51 -10.63 45.64
CA ARG A 95 35.16 -11.30 46.90
C ARG A 95 33.68 -11.70 47.02
N LYS A 96 33.51 -13.01 47.27
CA LYS A 96 32.63 -13.77 48.20
C LYS A 96 31.13 -13.46 48.42
N VAL A 97 30.42 -14.60 48.35
CA VAL A 97 29.15 -15.06 48.94
C VAL A 97 29.04 -14.83 50.46
N ASN A 98 27.83 -14.51 50.94
CA ASN A 98 27.15 -15.13 52.09
C ASN A 98 25.70 -14.63 52.23
N GLY A 99 24.79 -15.53 52.63
CA GLY A 99 23.35 -15.29 52.85
C GLY A 99 23.00 -14.82 54.27
N PRO A 100 21.88 -15.29 54.86
CA PRO A 100 20.65 -14.52 55.12
C PRO A 100 20.38 -14.26 56.62
N LYS A 101 19.34 -13.46 56.97
CA LYS A 101 18.39 -13.68 58.10
C LYS A 101 17.36 -12.55 58.36
N ASP A 102 16.12 -13.01 58.56
CA ASP A 102 15.14 -12.76 59.65
C ASP A 102 14.52 -11.39 60.03
N SER A 103 13.17 -11.42 60.02
CA SER A 103 12.18 -11.10 61.09
C SER A 103 11.95 -9.70 61.67
N HIS A 104 10.69 -9.24 61.64
CA HIS A 104 9.80 -8.88 62.78
C HIS A 104 8.52 -8.17 62.22
N GLN A 105 7.28 -8.65 62.39
CA GLN A 105 6.36 -8.75 63.55
C GLN A 105 5.64 -7.45 64.00
N ARG A 106 4.33 -7.65 64.33
CA ARG A 106 3.32 -6.84 65.07
C ARG A 106 2.27 -6.10 64.20
N SER A 107 0.99 -6.51 64.20
CA SER A 107 -0.08 -6.46 65.25
C SER A 107 -0.62 -5.03 65.40
N ASP A 108 -1.92 -4.71 65.53
CA ASP A 108 -3.02 -5.37 66.22
C ASP A 108 -4.41 -4.93 65.69
N THR A 109 -5.36 -5.71 66.17
CA THR A 109 -6.83 -5.70 66.18
C THR A 109 -7.58 -4.39 66.49
N GLY A 110 -8.85 -4.33 66.06
CA GLY A 110 -9.86 -3.45 66.67
C GLY A 110 -11.26 -3.64 66.09
N ALA A 111 -12.03 -4.56 66.68
CA ALA A 111 -13.46 -4.72 66.46
C ALA A 111 -14.26 -3.90 67.49
N SER A 112 -15.44 -3.40 67.14
CA SER A 112 -16.57 -3.30 68.07
C SER A 112 -17.89 -3.07 67.32
N ALA A 113 -18.92 -3.72 67.84
CA ALA A 113 -20.30 -3.74 67.38
C ALA A 113 -21.21 -3.27 68.52
N SER A 114 -22.36 -2.70 68.20
CA SER A 114 -23.60 -2.70 69.01
C SER A 114 -24.74 -2.11 68.13
N GLN A 115 -25.73 -2.91 67.72
CA GLN A 115 -26.99 -3.29 68.43
C GLN A 115 -27.91 -2.09 68.74
N SER A 116 -29.00 -1.93 67.97
CA SER A 116 -30.40 -2.30 68.34
C SER A 116 -31.16 -1.08 68.90
N ALA A 117 -32.46 -0.84 68.74
CA ALA A 117 -33.62 -1.67 68.43
C ALA A 117 -34.84 -0.76 68.07
N THR A 118 -35.82 -1.32 67.32
CA THR A 118 -37.31 -1.22 67.48
C THR A 118 -38.00 0.17 67.53
N ASP A 119 -39.20 0.43 67.01
CA ASP A 119 -40.40 -0.39 66.74
C ASP A 119 -41.45 0.43 65.92
N LYS A 120 -42.27 -0.26 65.11
CA LYS A 120 -43.73 -0.09 64.77
C LYS A 120 -44.32 1.33 64.50
N ARG A 121 -45.26 1.56 63.56
CA ARG A 121 -46.50 0.83 63.23
C ARG A 121 -47.26 1.54 62.07
N SER A 122 -48.07 0.77 61.32
CA SER A 122 -49.30 1.12 60.54
C SER A 122 -49.19 2.18 59.43
N GLY A 123 -49.65 2.02 58.19
CA GLY A 123 -50.69 1.17 57.62
C GLY A 123 -51.67 2.06 56.85
N ALA A 124 -51.78 1.95 55.52
CA ALA A 124 -52.98 2.31 54.74
C ALA A 124 -52.77 2.06 53.24
N THR A 125 -53.53 1.10 52.75
CA THR A 125 -53.78 0.75 51.35
C THR A 125 -54.43 1.91 50.60
N LYS A 126 -53.88 2.32 49.43
CA LYS A 126 -54.63 3.08 48.42
C LYS A 126 -54.17 2.69 47.02
N ARG A 127 -54.90 1.73 46.43
CA ARG A 127 -54.93 1.51 44.98
C ARG A 127 -55.51 2.78 44.34
N ARG A 128 -54.69 3.51 43.58
CA ARG A 128 -55.14 4.56 42.66
C ARG A 128 -54.93 4.02 41.25
N ARG A 129 -56.02 3.61 40.59
CA ARG A 129 -56.09 3.55 39.13
C ARG A 129 -56.27 5.01 38.69
N THR A 130 -55.22 5.63 38.17
CA THR A 130 -55.35 6.77 37.27
C THR A 130 -55.16 6.22 35.87
N THR A 131 -56.23 6.24 35.08
CA THR A 131 -56.13 6.28 33.63
C THR A 131 -55.75 7.72 33.31
N ASP A 132 -54.46 8.01 33.34
CA ASP A 132 -53.93 9.29 32.89
C ASP A 132 -53.95 9.25 31.36
N GLU A 133 -54.91 9.98 30.76
CA GLU A 133 -54.84 10.29 29.33
C GLU A 133 -53.58 11.16 29.11
N PRO A 134 -52.71 10.82 28.14
CA PRO A 134 -51.49 11.57 27.89
C PRO A 134 -51.84 13.01 27.55
N THR A 135 -51.14 13.97 28.18
CA THR A 135 -51.38 15.38 27.89
C THR A 135 -50.95 15.70 26.45
N HIS A 136 -51.51 16.76 25.84
CA HIS A 136 -51.07 17.22 24.50
C HIS A 136 -49.55 17.43 24.40
N ARG A 137 -48.88 17.74 25.52
CA ARG A 137 -47.43 17.90 25.59
C ARG A 137 -46.69 16.55 25.57
N ASP A 138 -47.25 15.52 26.18
CA ASP A 138 -46.69 14.16 26.14
C ASP A 138 -46.79 13.58 24.73
N LEU A 139 -47.92 13.80 24.05
CA LEU A 139 -48.12 13.39 22.66
C LEU A 139 -47.16 14.10 21.68
N ALA A 140 -46.92 15.41 21.85
CA ALA A 140 -45.98 16.15 21.02
C ALA A 140 -44.52 15.72 21.24
N ASN A 141 -44.14 15.41 22.48
CA ASN A 141 -42.81 14.91 22.80
C ASN A 141 -42.57 13.48 22.25
N ASP A 142 -43.61 12.64 22.24
CA ASP A 142 -43.54 11.29 21.64
C ASP A 142 -43.44 11.35 20.11
N GLU A 143 -44.10 12.32 19.48
CA GLU A 143 -43.98 12.58 18.04
C GLU A 143 -42.57 13.05 17.66
N GLU A 144 -41.97 13.96 18.44
CA GLU A 144 -40.59 14.43 18.24
C GLU A 144 -39.56 13.29 18.42
N ALA A 145 -39.73 12.45 19.45
CA ALA A 145 -38.90 11.26 19.65
C ALA A 145 -39.01 10.27 18.47
N HIS A 146 -40.23 10.07 17.95
CA HIS A 146 -40.46 9.20 16.80
C HIS A 146 -39.79 9.73 15.52
N GLN A 147 -39.87 11.04 15.28
CA GLN A 147 -39.19 11.69 14.15
C GLN A 147 -37.67 11.49 14.23
N LEU A 148 -37.07 11.62 15.41
CA LEU A 148 -35.63 11.39 15.61
C LEU A 148 -35.20 9.95 15.28
N VAL A 149 -36.03 8.95 15.61
CA VAL A 149 -35.77 7.55 15.23
C VAL A 149 -35.80 7.36 13.71
N GLN A 150 -36.82 7.89 13.03
CA GLN A 150 -36.95 7.79 11.57
C GLN A 150 -35.78 8.47 10.85
N VAL A 151 -35.33 9.59 11.39
CA VAL A 151 -34.19 10.35 10.89
C VAL A 151 -32.91 9.51 11.00
N VAL A 152 -32.62 8.88 12.15
CA VAL A 152 -31.46 7.98 12.31
C VAL A 152 -31.54 6.75 11.40
N GLU A 153 -32.72 6.14 11.25
CA GLU A 153 -32.94 5.01 10.33
C GLU A 153 -32.61 5.43 8.88
N SER A 154 -33.13 6.58 8.43
CA SER A 154 -32.82 7.17 7.11
C SER A 154 -31.32 7.41 6.91
N TRP A 155 -30.60 7.87 7.95
CA TRP A 155 -29.16 8.07 7.87
C TRP A 155 -28.39 6.76 7.71
N CYS A 156 -28.81 5.68 8.38
CA CYS A 156 -28.19 4.37 8.15
C CYS A 156 -28.39 3.88 6.71
N ASP A 157 -29.55 4.15 6.10
CA ASP A 157 -29.82 3.85 4.70
C ASP A 157 -28.94 4.67 3.75
N GLN A 158 -28.83 5.97 4.02
CA GLN A 158 -27.93 6.86 3.27
C GLN A 158 -26.47 6.42 3.42
N ALA A 159 -26.05 5.97 4.61
CA ALA A 159 -24.66 5.60 4.89
C ALA A 159 -24.24 4.38 4.07
N ARG A 160 -25.15 3.40 3.92
CA ARG A 160 -24.92 2.26 3.03
C ARG A 160 -24.75 2.71 1.58
N ARG A 161 -25.60 3.62 1.09
CA ARG A 161 -25.48 4.18 -0.28
C ARG A 161 -24.17 4.94 -0.46
N ALA A 162 -23.76 5.73 0.55
CA ALA A 162 -22.51 6.47 0.56
C ALA A 162 -21.28 5.58 0.37
N VAL A 163 -21.22 4.47 1.11
CA VAL A 163 -20.14 3.48 1.01
C VAL A 163 -20.14 2.82 -0.36
N GLN A 164 -21.33 2.54 -0.92
CA GLN A 164 -21.44 1.99 -2.27
C GLN A 164 -20.90 2.97 -3.31
N GLU A 165 -21.33 4.23 -3.28
CA GLU A 165 -20.88 5.27 -4.19
C GLU A 165 -19.36 5.50 -4.11
N ASP A 166 -18.77 5.54 -2.91
CA ASP A 166 -17.31 5.71 -2.75
C ASP A 166 -16.52 4.53 -3.32
N LEU A 167 -17.06 3.31 -3.25
CA LEU A 167 -16.45 2.12 -3.86
C LEU A 167 -16.49 2.15 -5.40
N PHE A 168 -17.59 2.69 -5.98
CA PHE A 168 -17.84 2.72 -7.42
C PHE A 168 -17.30 3.96 -8.14
N ASN A 169 -17.21 5.12 -7.47
CA ASN A 169 -16.77 6.40 -8.06
C ASN A 169 -15.25 6.50 -8.30
N ASP A 170 -14.53 5.37 -8.34
CA ASP A 170 -13.14 5.34 -8.76
C ASP A 170 -13.06 5.34 -10.29
N GLU A 171 -13.49 6.44 -10.91
CA GLU A 171 -13.43 6.67 -12.37
C GLU A 171 -11.99 6.57 -12.93
N ASN A 172 -10.99 6.61 -12.05
CA ASN A 172 -9.57 6.40 -12.38
C ASN A 172 -9.15 4.92 -12.44
N TYR A 173 -10.06 3.98 -12.18
CA TYR A 173 -9.78 2.55 -12.32
C TYR A 173 -9.73 2.14 -13.79
N LYS A 174 -8.58 2.36 -14.42
CA LYS A 174 -8.18 1.68 -15.65
C LYS A 174 -7.22 0.58 -15.25
N ASP A 175 -7.73 -0.64 -15.07
CA ASP A 175 -6.96 -1.80 -14.62
C ASP A 175 -5.85 -2.24 -15.58
N GLY A 176 -5.74 -1.61 -16.77
CA GLY A 176 -4.78 -1.96 -17.81
C GLY A 176 -4.87 -3.43 -18.24
N GLY A 177 -5.95 -4.15 -17.89
CA GLY A 177 -6.13 -5.58 -18.06
C GLY A 177 -5.35 -6.49 -17.11
N PHE A 178 -4.93 -6.02 -15.92
CA PHE A 178 -4.10 -6.79 -14.95
C PHE A 178 -4.84 -7.44 -13.79
N SER A 179 -6.11 -7.10 -13.62
CA SER A 179 -7.01 -7.80 -12.71
C SER A 179 -8.05 -8.51 -13.56
N THR A 180 -8.28 -9.78 -13.25
CA THR A 180 -9.44 -10.50 -13.75
C THR A 180 -10.40 -10.55 -12.59
N LEU A 181 -11.16 -9.47 -12.44
CA LEU A 181 -12.11 -9.37 -11.36
C LEU A 181 -13.27 -10.36 -11.61
N PRO A 182 -13.78 -11.03 -10.56
CA PRO A 182 -14.92 -11.94 -10.68
C PRO A 182 -16.20 -11.28 -11.18
N ASP A 183 -16.36 -9.97 -10.99
CA ASP A 183 -17.54 -9.16 -11.32
C ASP A 183 -17.56 -8.63 -12.76
N GLN A 184 -16.39 -8.43 -13.39
CA GLN A 184 -16.33 -8.15 -14.82
C GLN A 184 -17.06 -9.26 -15.58
N GLU A 185 -18.10 -8.89 -16.33
CA GLU A 185 -18.58 -9.71 -17.45
C GLU A 185 -17.36 -10.16 -18.25
N LEU A 186 -17.45 -11.34 -18.88
CA LEU A 186 -16.34 -11.84 -19.69
C LEU A 186 -15.76 -10.69 -20.53
N PRO A 187 -14.43 -10.55 -20.65
CA PRO A 187 -13.81 -9.42 -21.34
C PRO A 187 -14.60 -9.08 -22.60
N ALA A 188 -14.95 -7.81 -22.81
CA ALA A 188 -15.81 -7.41 -23.91
C ALA A 188 -15.30 -8.03 -25.23
N GLY A 189 -16.11 -8.92 -25.83
CA GLY A 189 -15.72 -9.73 -27.01
C GLY A 189 -15.65 -11.25 -26.81
N VAL A 190 -15.65 -11.76 -25.56
CA VAL A 190 -15.65 -13.22 -25.33
C VAL A 190 -17.03 -13.80 -25.63
N SER A 191 -17.10 -14.55 -26.73
CA SER A 191 -18.32 -15.24 -27.18
C SER A 191 -18.54 -16.57 -26.45
N GLU A 192 -19.74 -17.13 -26.56
CA GLU A 192 -20.02 -18.50 -26.10
C GLU A 192 -19.08 -19.52 -26.75
N LYS A 193 -18.74 -19.30 -28.03
CA LYS A 193 -17.77 -20.10 -28.77
C LYS A 193 -16.38 -20.04 -28.13
N ALA A 194 -15.95 -18.86 -27.67
CA ALA A 194 -14.66 -18.72 -26.98
C ALA A 194 -14.63 -19.49 -25.65
N LEU A 195 -15.74 -19.51 -24.90
CA LEU A 195 -15.85 -20.33 -23.68
C LEU A 195 -15.83 -21.83 -23.99
N GLN A 196 -16.50 -22.27 -25.06
CA GLN A 196 -16.47 -23.66 -25.51
C GLN A 196 -15.04 -24.09 -25.87
N VAL A 197 -14.36 -23.30 -26.70
CA VAL A 197 -12.95 -23.55 -27.06
C VAL A 197 -12.06 -23.54 -25.81
N GLY A 198 -12.28 -22.59 -24.89
CA GLY A 198 -11.60 -22.53 -23.61
C GLY A 198 -11.79 -23.81 -22.78
N SER A 199 -13.00 -24.38 -22.77
CA SER A 199 -13.28 -25.66 -22.12
C SER A 199 -12.50 -26.80 -22.76
N GLU A 200 -12.51 -26.91 -24.09
CA GLU A 200 -11.79 -27.96 -24.83
C GLU A 200 -10.28 -27.91 -24.58
N ILE A 201 -9.69 -26.70 -24.56
CA ILE A 201 -8.29 -26.48 -24.19
C ILE A 201 -8.03 -26.94 -22.75
N GLY A 202 -8.91 -26.57 -21.81
CA GLY A 202 -8.80 -26.97 -20.41
C GLY A 202 -8.83 -28.49 -20.24
N GLU A 203 -9.69 -29.20 -20.97
CA GLU A 203 -9.77 -30.66 -20.94
C GLU A 203 -8.50 -31.32 -21.50
N ILE A 204 -7.98 -30.84 -22.64
CA ILE A 204 -6.70 -31.31 -23.21
C ILE A 204 -5.58 -31.20 -22.16
N ILE A 205 -5.50 -30.05 -21.46
CA ILE A 205 -4.49 -29.82 -20.44
C ILE A 205 -4.63 -30.81 -19.28
N LEU A 206 -5.85 -30.97 -18.74
CA LEU A 206 -6.09 -31.85 -17.60
C LEU A 206 -5.87 -33.32 -17.95
N GLU A 207 -6.25 -33.76 -19.14
CA GLU A 207 -6.04 -35.12 -19.62
C GLU A 207 -4.54 -35.46 -19.69
N GLU A 208 -3.75 -34.62 -20.36
CA GLU A 208 -2.30 -34.84 -20.47
C GLU A 208 -1.60 -34.73 -19.11
N ALA A 209 -2.01 -33.78 -18.27
CA ALA A 209 -1.46 -33.62 -16.93
C ALA A 209 -1.72 -34.85 -16.04
N ARG A 210 -2.94 -35.41 -16.07
CA ARG A 210 -3.29 -36.65 -15.35
C ARG A 210 -2.54 -37.85 -15.92
N GLY A 211 -2.47 -37.99 -17.25
CA GLY A 211 -1.73 -39.06 -17.91
C GLY A 211 -0.23 -39.07 -17.59
N LYS A 212 0.33 -37.92 -17.18
CA LYS A 212 1.72 -37.79 -16.72
C LYS A 212 1.86 -37.74 -15.19
N GLY A 213 0.76 -37.84 -14.43
CA GLY A 213 0.75 -37.73 -12.97
C GLY A 213 1.25 -36.37 -12.46
N LEU A 214 1.07 -35.29 -13.22
CA LEU A 214 1.44 -33.94 -12.79
C LEU A 214 0.48 -33.45 -11.69
N THR A 215 -0.83 -33.66 -11.89
CA THR A 215 -1.87 -33.25 -10.93
C THR A 215 -1.69 -33.95 -9.57
N ASP A 216 -1.25 -35.21 -9.56
CA ASP A 216 -1.01 -35.94 -8.31
C ASP A 216 0.16 -35.37 -7.51
N VAL A 217 1.23 -34.96 -8.21
CA VAL A 217 2.36 -34.26 -7.55
C VAL A 217 1.88 -32.93 -6.98
N LEU A 218 1.09 -32.15 -7.72
CA LEU A 218 0.52 -30.89 -7.22
C LEU A 218 -0.40 -31.11 -5.99
N ARG A 219 -1.19 -32.18 -5.99
CA ARG A 219 -2.06 -32.57 -4.85
C ARG A 219 -1.28 -32.94 -3.60
N SER A 220 -0.07 -33.49 -3.76
CA SER A 220 0.81 -33.84 -2.64
C SER A 220 1.48 -32.64 -1.97
N LEU A 221 1.37 -31.43 -2.55
CA LEU A 221 2.03 -30.24 -2.01
C LEU A 221 1.27 -29.68 -0.80
N GLN A 222 2.04 -29.39 0.26
CA GLN A 222 1.60 -28.59 1.41
C GLN A 222 2.51 -27.37 1.53
N GLY A 223 2.10 -26.23 0.97
CA GLY A 223 2.89 -25.01 0.95
C GLY A 223 3.89 -24.93 -0.19
N ALA A 224 5.19 -24.83 0.14
CA ALA A 224 6.27 -24.71 -0.83
C ALA A 224 6.79 -26.10 -1.25
N PRO A 225 7.04 -26.37 -2.54
CA PRO A 225 7.63 -27.64 -2.97
C PRO A 225 9.06 -27.81 -2.43
N SER A 226 9.41 -29.05 -2.08
CA SER A 226 10.82 -29.44 -1.90
C SER A 226 11.60 -29.31 -3.20
N GLU A 227 12.94 -29.32 -3.13
CA GLU A 227 13.79 -29.25 -4.33
C GLU A 227 13.52 -30.42 -5.30
N GLU A 228 13.35 -31.63 -4.76
CA GLU A 228 13.02 -32.83 -5.54
C GLU A 228 11.62 -32.74 -6.18
N GLN A 229 10.64 -32.25 -5.43
CA GLN A 229 9.29 -32.01 -5.94
C GLN A 229 9.32 -30.96 -7.06
N ALA A 230 10.05 -29.86 -6.87
CA ALA A 230 10.18 -28.80 -7.87
C ALA A 230 10.84 -29.30 -9.17
N ALA A 231 11.90 -30.12 -9.05
CA ALA A 231 12.55 -30.74 -10.21
C ALA A 231 11.62 -31.72 -10.94
N THR A 232 10.84 -32.51 -10.19
CA THR A 232 9.86 -33.46 -10.75
C THR A 232 8.71 -32.75 -11.45
N LEU A 233 8.15 -31.71 -10.83
CA LEU A 233 7.12 -30.86 -11.41
C LEU A 233 7.62 -30.24 -12.71
N LYS A 234 8.84 -29.70 -12.73
CA LYS A 234 9.44 -29.14 -13.94
C LYS A 234 9.50 -30.16 -15.08
N ARG A 235 10.08 -31.35 -14.84
CA ARG A 235 10.21 -32.39 -15.87
C ARG A 235 8.84 -32.82 -16.42
N LYS A 236 7.85 -32.99 -15.53
CA LYS A 236 6.49 -33.38 -15.93
C LYS A 236 5.80 -32.26 -16.71
N ALA A 237 5.86 -31.02 -16.22
CA ALA A 237 5.25 -29.86 -16.88
C ALA A 237 5.85 -29.61 -18.27
N ASP A 238 7.17 -29.71 -18.43
CA ASP A 238 7.83 -29.58 -19.74
C ASP A 238 7.33 -30.67 -20.72
N SER A 239 7.19 -31.93 -20.26
CA SER A 239 6.65 -33.02 -21.07
C SER A 239 5.17 -32.85 -21.42
N VAL A 240 4.34 -32.37 -20.49
CA VAL A 240 2.91 -32.13 -20.72
C VAL A 240 2.72 -30.97 -21.69
N ALA A 241 3.49 -29.88 -21.52
CA ALA A 241 3.38 -28.69 -22.35
C ALA A 241 3.66 -29.01 -23.83
N GLU A 242 4.66 -29.84 -24.09
CA GLU A 242 4.99 -30.24 -25.46
C GLU A 242 3.85 -30.99 -26.15
N LYS A 243 3.22 -31.95 -25.46
CA LYS A 243 2.07 -32.68 -26.00
C LYS A 243 0.85 -31.79 -26.20
N CYS A 244 0.54 -30.97 -25.20
CA CYS A 244 -0.58 -30.05 -25.24
C CYS A 244 -0.43 -29.02 -26.36
N ARG A 245 0.78 -28.50 -26.63
CA ARG A 245 1.03 -27.62 -27.79
C ARG A 245 0.60 -28.27 -29.10
N GLY A 246 1.00 -29.52 -29.34
CA GLY A 246 0.61 -30.26 -30.55
C GLY A 246 -0.91 -30.44 -30.69
N ARG A 247 -1.59 -30.84 -29.60
CA ARG A 247 -3.05 -31.04 -29.60
C ARG A 247 -3.83 -29.74 -29.76
N ILE A 248 -3.40 -28.67 -29.07
CA ILE A 248 -4.03 -27.35 -29.16
C ILE A 248 -3.78 -26.72 -30.53
N ALA A 249 -2.57 -26.87 -31.10
CA ALA A 249 -2.29 -26.42 -32.47
C ALA A 249 -3.23 -27.09 -33.48
N HIS A 250 -3.43 -28.41 -33.35
CA HIS A 250 -4.38 -29.15 -34.18
C HIS A 250 -5.82 -28.65 -33.99
N LEU A 251 -6.26 -28.49 -32.73
CA LEU A 251 -7.61 -27.98 -32.40
C LEU A 251 -7.87 -26.61 -33.02
N LEU A 252 -6.89 -25.70 -32.94
CA LEU A 252 -7.00 -24.33 -33.40
C LEU A 252 -6.58 -24.12 -34.86
N GLN A 253 -6.20 -25.20 -35.56
CA GLN A 253 -5.67 -25.17 -36.93
C GLN A 253 -4.49 -24.19 -37.09
N ALA A 254 -3.64 -24.14 -36.06
CA ALA A 254 -2.54 -23.21 -35.96
C ALA A 254 -1.19 -23.89 -36.23
N PRO A 255 -0.19 -23.17 -36.77
CA PRO A 255 1.17 -23.67 -36.80
C PRO A 255 1.72 -23.82 -35.36
N ASN A 256 2.67 -24.72 -35.20
CA ASN A 256 3.39 -24.94 -33.94
C ASN A 256 4.90 -24.80 -34.19
N SER A 257 5.30 -23.66 -34.75
CA SER A 257 6.72 -23.39 -35.01
C SER A 257 7.47 -23.27 -33.68
N PRO A 258 8.72 -23.76 -33.61
CA PRO A 258 9.55 -23.52 -32.44
C PRO A 258 9.86 -22.01 -32.30
N PRO A 259 10.13 -21.53 -31.08
CA PRO A 259 10.53 -20.14 -30.86
C PRO A 259 11.82 -19.77 -31.61
N SER A 260 11.94 -18.49 -32.00
CA SER A 260 13.11 -17.96 -32.73
C SER A 260 14.29 -17.66 -31.79
N ASN A 261 15.51 -17.49 -32.32
CA ASN A 261 16.70 -17.32 -31.47
C ASN A 261 16.62 -16.03 -30.61
N GLY A 262 16.71 -16.20 -29.30
CA GLY A 262 16.56 -15.15 -28.29
C GLY A 262 15.13 -14.91 -27.79
N ASN A 263 14.13 -15.50 -28.46
CA ASN A 263 12.73 -15.46 -28.04
C ASN A 263 12.29 -16.86 -27.62
N HIS A 264 11.72 -17.00 -26.42
CA HIS A 264 11.30 -18.30 -25.89
C HIS A 264 9.78 -18.50 -25.98
N ILE A 265 9.04 -17.48 -26.42
CA ILE A 265 7.58 -17.52 -26.54
C ILE A 265 7.15 -18.29 -27.80
N HIS A 266 6.21 -19.21 -27.61
CA HIS A 266 5.54 -19.91 -28.72
C HIS A 266 4.49 -18.99 -29.36
N CYS A 267 4.95 -18.04 -30.18
CA CYS A 267 4.13 -16.96 -30.72
C CYS A 267 2.94 -17.46 -31.58
N ASP A 268 3.12 -18.53 -32.36
CA ASP A 268 2.03 -19.09 -33.17
C ASP A 268 0.88 -19.65 -32.29
N ILE A 269 1.23 -20.34 -31.20
CA ILE A 269 0.25 -20.84 -30.22
C ILE A 269 -0.42 -19.67 -29.47
N LEU A 270 0.36 -18.69 -29.02
CA LEU A 270 -0.17 -17.51 -28.34
C LEU A 270 -1.15 -16.73 -29.23
N GLN A 271 -0.81 -16.54 -30.52
CA GLN A 271 -1.67 -15.91 -31.52
C GLN A 271 -2.99 -16.66 -31.67
N ALA A 272 -2.92 -17.98 -31.83
CA ALA A 272 -4.08 -18.83 -31.99
C ALA A 272 -5.00 -18.79 -30.76
N LEU A 273 -4.42 -18.85 -29.55
CA LEU A 273 -5.15 -18.71 -28.29
C LEU A 273 -5.83 -17.35 -28.20
N ALA A 274 -5.11 -16.25 -28.46
CA ALA A 274 -5.66 -14.90 -28.38
C ALA A 274 -6.87 -14.73 -29.30
N VAL A 275 -6.78 -15.21 -30.54
CA VAL A 275 -7.87 -15.13 -31.52
C VAL A 275 -9.05 -16.03 -31.11
N ALA A 276 -8.78 -17.30 -30.79
CA ALA A 276 -9.83 -18.27 -30.50
C ALA A 276 -10.59 -17.97 -29.19
N LEU A 277 -9.91 -17.36 -28.22
CA LEU A 277 -10.48 -16.97 -26.92
C LEU A 277 -11.06 -15.55 -26.93
N GLY A 278 -11.00 -14.83 -28.06
CA GLY A 278 -11.61 -13.50 -28.23
C GLY A 278 -10.89 -12.38 -27.49
N ASP A 279 -9.56 -12.45 -27.36
CA ASP A 279 -8.77 -11.38 -26.75
C ASP A 279 -8.67 -10.15 -27.66
N GLN A 280 -8.54 -8.96 -27.07
CA GLN A 280 -8.43 -7.71 -27.82
C GLN A 280 -7.00 -7.43 -28.33
N ASP A 281 -5.98 -8.02 -27.70
CA ASP A 281 -4.57 -7.79 -28.06
C ASP A 281 -4.00 -8.88 -28.98
N VAL A 282 -4.75 -9.23 -30.02
CA VAL A 282 -4.34 -10.26 -30.99
C VAL A 282 -3.04 -9.91 -31.72
N GLN A 283 -2.64 -8.63 -31.76
CA GLN A 283 -1.46 -8.20 -32.51
C GLN A 283 -0.15 -8.52 -31.78
N PHE A 284 -0.16 -8.68 -30.46
CA PHE A 284 1.06 -8.86 -29.67
C PHE A 284 1.93 -10.01 -30.17
N ALA A 285 1.34 -11.18 -30.43
CA ALA A 285 2.10 -12.37 -30.83
C ALA A 285 2.79 -12.18 -32.19
N SER A 286 2.15 -11.50 -33.14
CA SER A 286 2.77 -11.13 -34.42
C SER A 286 3.98 -10.21 -34.24
N LEU A 287 3.90 -9.22 -33.34
CA LEU A 287 5.02 -8.31 -33.03
C LEU A 287 6.18 -9.05 -32.36
N CYS A 288 5.86 -10.04 -31.52
CA CYS A 288 6.84 -10.82 -30.76
C CYS A 288 7.60 -11.84 -31.61
N LYS A 289 7.02 -12.34 -32.71
CA LYS A 289 7.56 -13.45 -33.52
C LYS A 289 9.03 -13.29 -33.90
N ASP A 290 9.41 -12.11 -34.39
CA ASP A 290 10.78 -11.78 -34.83
C ASP A 290 11.58 -11.01 -33.77
N GLY A 291 11.06 -10.93 -32.54
CA GLY A 291 11.58 -10.10 -31.48
C GLY A 291 10.95 -8.70 -31.47
N LEU A 292 10.88 -8.16 -30.26
CA LEU A 292 10.18 -6.90 -29.96
C LEU A 292 11.12 -5.70 -30.16
N PRO A 293 10.63 -4.61 -30.78
CA PRO A 293 11.40 -3.38 -30.92
C PRO A 293 11.56 -2.69 -29.56
N ILE A 294 12.69 -2.02 -29.33
CA ILE A 294 12.94 -1.32 -28.06
C ILE A 294 12.65 0.18 -28.15
N GLY A 295 12.32 0.69 -29.34
CA GLY A 295 11.92 2.08 -29.55
C GLY A 295 13.07 3.01 -29.92
N ILE A 296 14.19 2.50 -30.45
CA ILE A 296 15.36 3.34 -30.83
C ILE A 296 15.49 3.41 -32.35
N THR A 297 15.66 2.27 -33.00
CA THR A 297 15.74 2.17 -34.47
C THR A 297 14.36 1.94 -35.05
N GLU A 298 13.54 1.15 -34.35
CA GLU A 298 12.19 0.79 -34.76
C GLU A 298 11.18 1.33 -33.75
N GLU A 299 10.09 1.87 -34.27
CA GLU A 299 9.00 2.39 -33.46
C GLU A 299 8.27 1.26 -32.73
N ILE A 300 7.97 1.49 -31.44
CA ILE A 300 7.04 0.63 -30.70
C ILE A 300 5.62 1.07 -31.07
N PRO A 301 4.78 0.19 -31.66
CA PRO A 301 3.42 0.56 -32.00
C PRO A 301 2.58 0.83 -30.73
N PRO A 302 1.78 1.91 -30.71
CA PRO A 302 0.87 2.18 -29.60
C PRO A 302 -0.21 1.11 -29.51
N CYS A 303 -0.66 0.83 -28.28
CA CYS A 303 -1.78 -0.08 -28.01
C CYS A 303 -2.88 0.68 -27.26
N SER A 304 -4.11 0.62 -27.79
CA SER A 304 -5.27 1.34 -27.24
C SER A 304 -5.73 0.82 -25.88
N LEU A 305 -5.32 -0.40 -25.50
CA LEU A 305 -5.62 -1.00 -24.19
C LEU A 305 -4.87 -0.32 -23.03
N TYR A 306 -3.81 0.44 -23.35
CA TYR A 306 -2.94 1.07 -22.36
C TYR A 306 -2.97 2.59 -22.50
N PRO A 307 -2.92 3.37 -21.40
CA PRO A 307 -2.90 4.83 -21.49
C PRO A 307 -1.66 5.33 -22.23
N ALA A 308 -1.80 6.42 -22.98
CA ALA A 308 -0.67 7.05 -23.66
C ALA A 308 0.38 7.56 -22.67
N TYR A 309 1.65 7.43 -23.03
CA TYR A 309 2.78 7.94 -22.24
C TYR A 309 3.43 9.13 -22.92
N HIS A 310 3.64 10.19 -22.14
CA HIS A 310 4.36 11.38 -22.56
C HIS A 310 5.60 11.55 -21.67
N PRO A 311 6.78 11.07 -22.10
CA PRO A 311 8.00 11.20 -21.30
C PRO A 311 8.33 12.66 -21.07
N LYS A 312 8.84 12.96 -19.88
CA LYS A 312 9.41 14.28 -19.59
C LYS A 312 10.78 14.38 -20.27
N PRO A 313 11.15 15.55 -20.84
CA PRO A 313 12.49 15.76 -21.36
C PRO A 313 13.54 15.48 -20.27
N GLN A 314 14.56 14.70 -20.61
CA GLN A 314 15.69 14.39 -19.73
C GLN A 314 17.00 14.78 -20.42
N GLN A 315 17.97 15.22 -19.63
CA GLN A 315 19.28 15.60 -20.14
C GLN A 315 20.09 14.34 -20.46
N VAL A 316 20.70 14.32 -21.66
CA VAL A 316 21.60 13.25 -22.09
C VAL A 316 22.83 13.21 -21.18
N TYR A 317 23.24 12.02 -20.78
CA TYR A 317 24.47 11.81 -20.02
C TYR A 317 25.69 11.85 -20.95
N GLU A 318 26.76 12.50 -20.49
CA GLU A 318 28.05 12.45 -21.17
C GLU A 318 28.56 11.00 -21.20
N LYS A 319 28.82 10.50 -22.41
CA LYS A 319 29.40 9.16 -22.60
C LYS A 319 30.90 9.26 -22.30
N PRO A 320 31.46 8.41 -21.41
CA PRO A 320 32.90 8.34 -21.23
C PRO A 320 33.58 7.89 -22.53
N GLY A 321 34.77 8.41 -22.80
CA GLY A 321 35.54 8.06 -24.01
C GLY A 321 35.97 6.59 -24.09
N GLU A 322 36.03 5.91 -22.95
CA GLU A 322 36.26 4.46 -22.87
C GLU A 322 35.13 3.81 -22.06
N HIS A 323 34.58 2.72 -22.58
CA HIS A 323 33.56 1.95 -21.88
C HIS A 323 34.15 1.17 -20.69
N ARG A 324 33.56 1.32 -19.50
CA ARG A 324 33.98 0.59 -18.29
C ARG A 324 32.78 0.20 -17.43
N ASN A 325 32.81 -1.02 -16.89
CA ASN A 325 31.85 -1.47 -15.88
C ASN A 325 32.10 -0.79 -14.53
N TYR A 326 31.10 -0.87 -13.64
CA TYR A 326 31.26 -0.43 -12.26
C TYR A 326 32.22 -1.36 -11.50
N LYS A 327 32.93 -0.81 -10.51
CA LYS A 327 33.90 -1.55 -9.69
C LYS A 327 33.30 -2.82 -9.07
N SER A 328 32.01 -2.81 -8.75
CA SER A 328 31.33 -3.95 -8.12
C SER A 328 31.29 -5.21 -8.99
N MET A 329 31.45 -5.09 -10.31
CA MET A 329 31.57 -6.27 -11.19
C MET A 329 32.86 -7.06 -10.95
N ASN A 330 33.88 -6.42 -10.37
CA ASN A 330 35.20 -6.99 -10.13
C ASN A 330 35.46 -7.27 -8.64
N ASP A 331 34.47 -7.07 -7.77
CA ASP A 331 34.58 -7.39 -6.35
C ASP A 331 34.79 -8.91 -6.19
N SER A 332 35.75 -9.32 -5.36
CA SER A 332 36.12 -10.73 -5.20
C SER A 332 34.96 -11.60 -4.71
N GLU A 333 34.03 -11.04 -3.95
CA GLU A 333 32.83 -11.74 -3.47
C GLU A 333 31.76 -11.91 -4.56
N ALA A 334 31.78 -11.06 -5.60
CA ALA A 334 30.78 -11.04 -6.67
C ALA A 334 31.22 -11.79 -7.93
N ARG A 335 32.54 -11.80 -8.23
CA ARG A 335 33.11 -12.26 -9.50
C ARG A 335 32.60 -13.64 -9.93
N ASP A 336 32.74 -14.66 -9.07
CA ASP A 336 32.30 -16.03 -9.37
C ASP A 336 30.80 -16.11 -9.67
N CYS A 337 29.99 -15.32 -8.96
CA CYS A 337 28.55 -15.26 -9.20
C CYS A 337 28.22 -14.58 -10.53
N VAL A 338 28.98 -13.54 -10.89
CA VAL A 338 28.82 -12.80 -12.14
C VAL A 338 29.16 -13.69 -13.34
N GLU A 339 30.31 -14.36 -13.30
CA GLU A 339 30.78 -15.23 -14.39
C GLU A 339 29.83 -16.43 -14.58
N LYS A 340 29.39 -17.09 -13.50
CA LYS A 340 28.36 -18.14 -13.56
C LYS A 340 27.05 -17.65 -14.14
N THR A 341 26.65 -16.41 -13.84
CA THR A 341 25.42 -15.82 -14.39
C THR A 341 25.57 -15.60 -15.89
N LEU A 342 26.72 -15.09 -16.35
CA LEU A 342 27.01 -14.91 -17.78
C LEU A 342 26.97 -16.24 -18.55
N GLU A 343 27.59 -17.28 -18.00
CA GLU A 343 27.55 -18.63 -18.58
C GLU A 343 26.11 -19.16 -18.68
N GLU A 344 25.33 -19.02 -17.60
CA GLU A 344 23.93 -19.44 -17.57
C GLU A 344 23.08 -18.64 -18.57
N GLU A 345 23.28 -17.33 -18.69
CA GLU A 345 22.57 -16.48 -19.64
C GLU A 345 22.91 -16.83 -21.10
N GLN A 346 24.18 -17.11 -21.40
CA GLN A 346 24.59 -17.56 -22.72
C GLN A 346 24.03 -18.95 -23.04
N ARG A 347 24.09 -19.88 -22.07
CA ARG A 347 23.52 -21.24 -22.18
C ARG A 347 22.00 -21.22 -22.40
N CYS A 348 21.30 -20.27 -21.80
CA CYS A 348 19.86 -20.08 -22.00
C CYS A 348 19.52 -19.33 -23.30
N GLY A 349 20.51 -18.82 -24.04
CA GLY A 349 20.31 -18.04 -25.25
C GLY A 349 19.80 -16.62 -25.00
N PHE A 350 19.98 -16.07 -23.80
CA PHE A 350 19.60 -14.70 -23.48
C PHE A 350 20.59 -13.66 -24.01
N ILE A 351 21.86 -14.07 -24.12
CA ILE A 351 22.97 -13.27 -24.64
C ILE A 351 23.79 -14.11 -25.61
N ARG A 352 24.56 -13.46 -26.48
CA ARG A 352 25.63 -14.10 -27.24
C ARG A 352 26.92 -13.28 -27.18
N ARG A 353 28.05 -13.97 -27.33
CA ARG A 353 29.36 -13.34 -27.52
C ARG A 353 29.47 -12.77 -28.94
N LEU A 354 30.08 -11.59 -29.04
CA LEU A 354 30.40 -10.91 -30.30
C LEU A 354 31.81 -11.29 -30.76
N SER A 355 32.03 -11.28 -32.08
CA SER A 355 33.39 -11.29 -32.63
C SER A 355 34.09 -9.94 -32.40
N GLU A 356 35.42 -9.89 -32.58
CA GLU A 356 36.16 -8.62 -32.50
C GLU A 356 35.70 -7.62 -33.56
N GLU A 357 35.40 -8.08 -34.78
CA GLU A 357 34.87 -7.24 -35.85
C GLU A 357 33.51 -6.64 -35.46
N GLU A 358 32.61 -7.46 -34.91
CA GLU A 358 31.30 -6.99 -34.44
C GLU A 358 31.45 -6.03 -33.26
N ALA A 359 32.38 -6.27 -32.34
CA ALA A 359 32.59 -5.43 -31.18
C ALA A 359 33.15 -4.04 -31.54
N ASN A 360 33.87 -3.93 -32.65
CA ASN A 360 34.43 -2.68 -33.16
C ASN A 360 33.46 -1.86 -34.04
N ASP A 361 32.23 -2.35 -34.27
CA ASP A 361 31.21 -1.60 -35.00
C ASP A 361 30.81 -0.31 -34.24
N PRO A 362 31.04 0.89 -34.81
CA PRO A 362 30.70 2.16 -34.16
C PRO A 362 29.18 2.36 -33.98
N GLY A 363 28.35 1.57 -34.66
CA GLY A 363 26.89 1.58 -34.52
C GLY A 363 26.39 0.90 -33.24
N ARG A 364 27.25 0.24 -32.46
CA ARG A 364 26.87 -0.44 -31.22
C ARG A 364 26.97 0.46 -30.01
N THR A 365 26.04 0.27 -29.07
CA THR A 365 26.05 0.94 -27.76
C THR A 365 26.38 -0.06 -26.66
N PHE A 366 27.46 0.20 -25.93
CA PHE A 366 27.91 -0.61 -24.80
C PHE A 366 27.45 -0.03 -23.46
N THR A 367 26.63 -0.79 -22.75
CA THR A 367 25.98 -0.41 -21.49
C THR A 367 26.80 -0.88 -20.28
N PRO A 368 27.18 0.03 -19.37
CA PRO A 368 27.99 -0.35 -18.21
C PRO A 368 27.16 -1.18 -17.23
N ARG A 369 27.81 -2.16 -16.58
CA ARG A 369 27.13 -3.10 -15.68
C ARG A 369 27.63 -3.00 -14.26
N ALA A 370 26.73 -3.29 -13.31
CA ALA A 370 27.02 -3.34 -11.88
C ALA A 370 26.50 -4.65 -11.28
N ALA A 371 27.26 -5.21 -10.33
CA ALA A 371 26.78 -6.27 -9.46
C ALA A 371 26.20 -5.67 -8.17
N LEU A 372 25.01 -6.11 -7.77
CA LEU A 372 24.33 -5.71 -6.55
C LEU A 372 23.94 -6.94 -5.72
N PRO A 373 24.20 -6.98 -4.40
CA PRO A 373 23.72 -8.06 -3.54
C PRO A 373 22.20 -8.21 -3.60
N LYS A 374 21.69 -9.45 -3.64
CA LYS A 374 20.25 -9.76 -3.64
C LYS A 374 19.59 -9.47 -2.29
N GLY A 375 20.36 -9.47 -1.21
CA GLY A 375 19.90 -9.21 0.15
C GLY A 375 20.93 -8.43 0.96
N GLU A 376 20.74 -8.39 2.28
CA GLU A 376 21.67 -7.71 3.19
C GLU A 376 22.98 -8.48 3.35
N LYS A 377 23.00 -9.77 3.00
CA LYS A 377 24.18 -10.64 3.05
C LYS A 377 24.66 -10.97 1.64
N ALA A 378 25.97 -10.95 1.43
CA ALA A 378 26.58 -11.38 0.16
C ALA A 378 26.24 -12.85 -0.20
N SER A 379 26.00 -13.69 0.82
CA SER A 379 25.55 -15.08 0.65
C SER A 379 24.21 -15.24 -0.08
N ASP A 380 23.40 -14.18 -0.15
CA ASP A 380 22.10 -14.21 -0.84
C ASP A 380 22.27 -14.14 -2.38
N GLY A 381 23.52 -14.01 -2.85
CA GLY A 381 23.91 -13.93 -4.26
C GLY A 381 23.85 -12.50 -4.80
N TYR A 382 24.25 -12.34 -6.06
CA TYR A 382 24.28 -11.05 -6.74
C TYR A 382 23.25 -10.97 -7.88
N ARG A 383 22.80 -9.75 -8.18
CA ARG A 383 22.07 -9.37 -9.40
C ARG A 383 23.01 -8.54 -10.26
N ILE A 384 23.10 -8.90 -11.53
CA ILE A 384 23.76 -8.07 -12.54
C ILE A 384 22.72 -7.08 -13.06
N ILE A 385 23.07 -5.79 -13.09
CA ILE A 385 22.22 -4.72 -13.58
C ILE A 385 22.94 -3.99 -14.71
N ASP A 386 22.25 -3.85 -15.83
CA ASP A 386 22.65 -3.02 -16.96
C ASP A 386 22.18 -1.57 -16.71
N ASP A 387 23.10 -0.60 -16.70
CA ASP A 387 22.77 0.82 -16.52
C ASP A 387 22.42 1.50 -17.85
N PHE A 388 21.22 1.20 -18.35
CA PHE A 388 20.67 1.79 -19.57
C PHE A 388 20.38 3.30 -19.47
N LEU A 389 20.47 3.89 -18.29
CA LEU A 389 20.35 5.32 -18.10
C LEU A 389 21.65 6.02 -18.50
N ARG A 390 22.80 5.54 -17.98
CA ARG A 390 24.12 6.11 -18.28
C ARG A 390 24.60 5.85 -19.70
N SER A 391 24.13 4.79 -20.35
CA SER A 391 24.36 4.56 -21.78
C SER A 391 23.50 5.45 -22.69
N ASN A 392 22.51 6.17 -22.12
CA ASN A 392 21.43 6.88 -22.81
C ASN A 392 20.47 5.98 -23.60
N THR A 393 20.55 4.65 -23.50
CA THR A 393 19.62 3.72 -24.18
C THR A 393 18.16 3.99 -23.77
N ASN A 394 17.89 4.14 -22.46
CA ASN A 394 16.55 4.46 -21.98
C ASN A 394 16.06 5.86 -22.39
N LEU A 395 16.97 6.79 -22.66
CA LEU A 395 16.62 8.14 -23.12
C LEU A 395 16.28 8.17 -24.62
N ALA A 396 16.93 7.31 -25.40
CA ALA A 396 16.67 7.15 -26.82
C ALA A 396 15.42 6.33 -27.12
N ALA A 397 15.05 5.40 -26.22
CA ALA A 397 13.91 4.51 -26.39
C ALA A 397 12.56 5.24 -26.22
N ALA A 398 11.75 5.24 -27.28
CA ALA A 398 10.38 5.78 -27.29
C ALA A 398 9.34 4.69 -26.96
N VAL A 399 8.77 4.74 -25.75
CA VAL A 399 7.67 3.87 -25.33
C VAL A 399 6.35 4.66 -25.42
N PRO A 400 5.36 4.24 -26.23
CA PRO A 400 4.17 5.05 -26.52
C PRO A 400 3.09 5.00 -25.43
N ASN A 401 3.09 3.96 -24.59
CA ASN A 401 2.08 3.73 -23.56
C ASN A 401 2.71 3.59 -22.18
N THR A 402 1.93 3.86 -21.14
CA THR A 402 2.32 3.63 -19.75
C THR A 402 1.60 2.42 -19.20
N ASN A 403 2.28 1.68 -18.32
CA ASN A 403 1.71 0.54 -17.64
C ASN A 403 1.19 0.94 -16.27
N THR A 404 0.01 0.43 -15.93
CA THR A 404 -0.51 0.48 -14.56
C THR A 404 -0.43 -0.93 -14.01
N LEU A 405 0.34 -1.12 -12.93
CA LEU A 405 0.44 -2.41 -12.26
C LEU A 405 -0.58 -2.50 -11.12
N PRO A 406 -1.12 -3.69 -10.84
CA PRO A 406 -2.05 -3.88 -9.74
C PRO A 406 -1.37 -3.63 -8.39
N GLY A 407 -2.07 -3.00 -7.47
CA GLY A 407 -1.62 -2.73 -6.11
C GLY A 407 -2.40 -3.52 -5.05
N VAL A 408 -2.12 -3.20 -3.78
CA VAL A 408 -2.79 -3.80 -2.62
C VAL A 408 -4.30 -3.55 -2.63
N ARG A 409 -4.76 -2.40 -3.13
CA ARG A 409 -6.19 -2.09 -3.27
C ARG A 409 -6.87 -3.05 -4.27
N ASP A 410 -6.20 -3.37 -5.37
CA ASP A 410 -6.74 -4.26 -6.41
C ASP A 410 -6.82 -5.69 -5.92
N LEU A 411 -5.84 -6.13 -5.13
CA LEU A 411 -5.87 -7.40 -4.45
C LEU A 411 -7.05 -7.52 -3.46
N ARG A 412 -7.33 -6.45 -2.69
CA ARG A 412 -8.49 -6.40 -1.79
C ARG A 412 -9.82 -6.39 -2.56
N ARG A 413 -9.87 -5.67 -3.69
CA ARG A 413 -11.03 -5.64 -4.61
C ARG A 413 -11.31 -7.00 -5.22
N LEU A 414 -10.27 -7.69 -5.72
CA LEU A 414 -10.37 -9.05 -6.24
C LEU A 414 -11.07 -10.00 -5.27
N ALA A 415 -10.64 -9.96 -4.00
CA ALA A 415 -11.24 -10.76 -2.93
C ALA A 415 -12.70 -10.37 -2.65
N GLY A 416 -13.00 -9.07 -2.55
CA GLY A 416 -14.36 -8.59 -2.27
C GLY A 416 -15.33 -8.92 -3.39
N SER A 417 -14.99 -8.61 -4.64
CA SER A 417 -15.81 -8.93 -5.81
C SER A 417 -16.11 -10.45 -5.92
N LEU A 418 -15.16 -11.31 -5.51
CA LEU A 418 -15.38 -12.77 -5.48
C LEU A 418 -16.46 -13.15 -4.46
N LEU A 419 -16.26 -12.69 -3.22
CA LEU A 419 -17.14 -13.00 -2.10
C LEU A 419 -18.55 -12.41 -2.27
N ASP A 420 -18.65 -11.29 -2.97
CA ASP A 420 -19.91 -10.63 -3.29
C ASP A 420 -20.71 -11.39 -4.34
N ARG A 421 -20.05 -11.76 -5.43
CA ARG A 421 -20.71 -12.44 -6.56
C ARG A 421 -21.03 -13.88 -6.23
N PHE A 422 -20.19 -14.54 -5.44
CA PHE A 422 -20.33 -15.96 -5.11
C PHE A 422 -20.30 -16.19 -3.59
N PRO A 423 -21.31 -15.69 -2.86
CA PRO A 423 -21.35 -15.78 -1.40
C PRO A 423 -21.31 -17.24 -0.93
N GLY A 424 -20.52 -17.50 0.11
CA GLY A 424 -20.35 -18.85 0.67
C GLY A 424 -19.37 -19.75 -0.09
N SER A 425 -18.80 -19.29 -1.21
CA SER A 425 -17.79 -20.05 -1.94
C SER A 425 -16.52 -20.21 -1.11
N GLU A 426 -16.10 -21.45 -0.91
CA GLU A 426 -14.82 -21.74 -0.30
C GLU A 426 -13.69 -21.61 -1.32
N VAL A 427 -12.87 -20.59 -1.17
CA VAL A 427 -11.69 -20.37 -2.02
C VAL A 427 -10.40 -20.50 -1.23
N ALA A 428 -9.30 -20.73 -1.93
CA ALA A 428 -7.95 -20.78 -1.38
C ALA A 428 -6.98 -20.01 -2.29
N PRO A 429 -5.95 -19.36 -1.72
CA PRO A 429 -4.96 -18.64 -2.51
C PRO A 429 -4.03 -19.61 -3.26
N PHE A 430 -3.61 -19.22 -4.45
CA PHE A 430 -2.60 -19.87 -5.25
C PHE A 430 -1.62 -18.82 -5.75
N LYS A 431 -0.32 -19.07 -5.56
CA LYS A 431 0.73 -18.15 -5.97
C LYS A 431 1.80 -18.84 -6.80
N LEU A 432 2.25 -18.17 -7.84
CA LEU A 432 3.35 -18.57 -8.69
C LEU A 432 4.27 -17.40 -9.01
N ASP A 433 5.44 -17.72 -9.54
CA ASP A 433 6.43 -16.75 -10.03
C ASP A 433 6.97 -17.24 -11.36
N LEU A 434 7.09 -16.37 -12.36
CA LEU A 434 7.56 -16.75 -13.70
C LEU A 434 9.09 -16.80 -13.76
N LYS A 435 9.64 -17.89 -14.31
CA LYS A 435 11.10 -18.05 -14.43
C LYS A 435 11.64 -17.09 -15.49
N SER A 436 12.59 -16.27 -15.10
CA SER A 436 13.33 -15.34 -15.99
C SER A 436 12.46 -14.34 -16.76
N ALA A 437 11.20 -14.11 -16.35
CA ALA A 437 10.30 -13.04 -16.77
C ALA A 437 10.60 -12.40 -18.15
N TYR A 438 11.12 -11.16 -18.17
CA TYR A 438 11.44 -10.39 -19.39
C TYR A 438 12.35 -11.15 -20.36
N ARG A 439 13.28 -11.98 -19.85
CA ARG A 439 14.26 -12.70 -20.67
C ARG A 439 13.61 -13.77 -21.57
N GLN A 440 12.35 -14.11 -21.34
CA GLN A 440 11.62 -15.00 -22.26
C GLN A 440 11.22 -14.32 -23.56
N LEU A 441 11.23 -12.98 -23.60
CA LEU A 441 10.84 -12.18 -24.76
C LEU A 441 12.09 -11.74 -25.55
N GLY A 442 12.11 -12.07 -26.84
CA GLY A 442 13.22 -11.71 -27.72
C GLY A 442 13.27 -10.23 -28.08
N VAL A 443 14.48 -9.72 -28.29
CA VAL A 443 14.75 -8.40 -28.86
C VAL A 443 14.86 -8.51 -30.36
N ARG A 444 14.25 -7.56 -31.08
CA ARG A 444 14.34 -7.49 -32.54
C ARG A 444 15.80 -7.38 -33.03
N PRO A 445 16.24 -8.17 -34.03
CA PRO A 445 17.64 -8.22 -34.44
C PRO A 445 18.29 -6.86 -34.75
N SER A 446 17.56 -5.96 -35.40
CA SER A 446 17.97 -4.59 -35.75
C SER A 446 18.29 -3.70 -34.53
N GLU A 447 17.69 -4.00 -33.38
CA GLU A 447 17.79 -3.22 -32.15
C GLU A 447 18.85 -3.76 -31.17
N ARG A 448 19.32 -5.00 -31.34
CA ARG A 448 20.27 -5.68 -30.42
C ARG A 448 21.59 -4.93 -30.28
N LYS A 449 22.02 -4.22 -31.33
CA LYS A 449 23.21 -3.36 -31.33
C LYS A 449 23.19 -2.30 -30.23
N HIS A 450 22.02 -1.90 -29.73
CA HIS A 450 21.86 -0.92 -28.66
C HIS A 450 21.92 -1.51 -27.24
N LEU A 451 22.00 -2.84 -27.13
CA LEU A 451 21.97 -3.60 -25.88
C LEU A 451 23.25 -4.43 -25.69
N CYS A 452 24.40 -3.88 -26.09
CA CYS A 452 25.68 -4.55 -25.95
C CYS A 452 26.30 -4.25 -24.58
N PHE A 453 27.20 -5.11 -24.12
CA PHE A 453 28.03 -4.87 -22.94
C PHE A 453 29.38 -5.58 -23.07
N MET A 454 30.34 -5.18 -22.25
CA MET A 454 31.64 -5.82 -22.13
C MET A 454 31.79 -6.50 -20.76
N HIS A 455 32.58 -7.56 -20.68
CA HIS A 455 33.02 -8.19 -19.44
C HIS A 455 34.52 -8.41 -19.47
N GLU A 456 35.18 -8.18 -18.33
CA GLU A 456 36.58 -8.53 -18.11
C GLU A 456 36.59 -9.68 -17.08
N PHE A 457 37.08 -10.83 -17.49
CA PHE A 457 37.14 -12.04 -16.66
C PHE A 457 38.27 -11.97 -15.63
N GLY A 458 38.25 -12.85 -14.64
CA GLY A 458 39.28 -12.94 -13.60
C GLY A 458 40.72 -13.11 -14.11
N ASP A 459 40.90 -13.66 -15.32
CA ASP A 459 42.20 -13.81 -16.00
C ASP A 459 42.66 -12.56 -16.79
N GLY A 460 41.85 -11.49 -16.77
CA GLY A 460 42.09 -10.25 -17.49
C GLY A 460 41.62 -10.25 -18.95
N THR A 461 41.05 -11.36 -19.44
CA THR A 461 40.51 -11.41 -20.80
C THR A 461 39.23 -10.59 -20.92
N LYS A 462 39.07 -9.88 -22.04
CA LYS A 462 37.87 -9.10 -22.34
C LYS A 462 37.00 -9.82 -23.36
N ALA A 463 35.69 -9.78 -23.14
CA ALA A 463 34.70 -10.26 -24.08
C ALA A 463 33.52 -9.30 -24.19
N TRP A 464 32.94 -9.25 -25.39
CA TRP A 464 31.80 -8.41 -25.71
C TRP A 464 30.59 -9.29 -25.99
N PHE A 465 29.44 -8.80 -25.58
CA PHE A 465 28.18 -9.53 -25.69
C PHE A 465 27.08 -8.59 -26.18
N GLU A 466 26.06 -9.19 -26.79
CA GLU A 466 24.78 -8.52 -27.05
C GLU A 466 23.64 -9.30 -26.39
N ASN A 467 22.63 -8.57 -25.93
CA ASN A 467 21.40 -9.17 -25.45
C ASN A 467 20.51 -9.61 -26.62
N LEU A 468 20.09 -10.88 -26.59
CA LEU A 468 19.13 -11.45 -27.54
C LEU A 468 17.68 -11.35 -27.03
N SER A 469 17.52 -11.21 -25.71
CA SER A 469 16.25 -11.12 -24.99
C SER A 469 16.15 -9.82 -24.19
N LEU A 470 14.94 -9.41 -23.82
CA LEU A 470 14.69 -8.17 -23.09
C LEU A 470 15.43 -8.16 -21.73
N PRO A 471 16.40 -7.25 -21.51
CA PRO A 471 17.18 -7.21 -20.29
C PRO A 471 16.45 -6.47 -19.16
N PHE A 472 16.89 -6.69 -17.92
CA PHE A 472 16.43 -5.91 -16.77
C PHE A 472 16.98 -4.48 -16.83
N GLY A 473 16.16 -3.49 -16.44
CA GLY A 473 16.57 -2.07 -16.38
C GLY A 473 16.24 -1.25 -17.63
N LEU A 474 15.90 -1.91 -18.74
CA LEU A 474 15.42 -1.27 -19.97
C LEU A 474 13.94 -0.88 -19.80
N ASN A 475 13.59 0.35 -20.18
CA ASN A 475 12.22 0.89 -20.03
C ASN A 475 11.18 0.10 -20.83
N SER A 476 11.49 -0.29 -22.06
CA SER A 476 10.61 -1.07 -22.94
C SER A 476 10.45 -2.52 -22.51
N SER A 477 11.40 -3.09 -21.75
CA SER A 477 11.23 -4.43 -21.15
C SER A 477 10.00 -4.51 -20.25
N GLY A 478 9.84 -3.49 -19.40
CA GLY A 478 8.67 -3.35 -18.53
C GLY A 478 7.37 -3.25 -19.34
N TYR A 479 7.34 -2.41 -20.37
CA TYR A 479 6.20 -2.27 -21.28
C TYR A 479 5.77 -3.61 -21.89
N TRP A 480 6.70 -4.26 -22.59
CA TRP A 480 6.41 -5.45 -23.37
C TRP A 480 5.96 -6.64 -22.54
N PHE A 481 6.64 -6.90 -21.43
CA PHE A 481 6.30 -8.05 -20.60
C PHE A 481 4.97 -7.88 -19.89
N VAL A 482 4.63 -6.66 -19.51
CA VAL A 482 3.36 -6.35 -18.89
C VAL A 482 2.23 -6.54 -19.91
N ARG A 483 2.41 -6.11 -21.17
CA ARG A 483 1.47 -6.42 -22.27
C ARG A 483 1.29 -7.93 -22.52
N PHE A 484 2.40 -8.67 -22.58
CA PHE A 484 2.41 -10.14 -22.69
C PHE A 484 1.65 -10.81 -21.54
N ALA A 485 1.95 -10.40 -20.31
CA ALA A 485 1.40 -11.00 -19.12
C ALA A 485 -0.12 -10.79 -19.00
N SER A 486 -0.64 -9.60 -19.38
CA SER A 486 -2.09 -9.36 -19.43
C SER A 486 -2.78 -10.29 -20.42
N LEU A 487 -2.23 -10.40 -21.64
CA LEU A 487 -2.79 -11.26 -22.69
C LEU A 487 -2.87 -12.71 -22.21
N ALA A 488 -1.78 -13.22 -21.64
CA ALA A 488 -1.73 -14.57 -21.08
C ALA A 488 -2.76 -14.76 -19.95
N GLN A 489 -2.85 -13.82 -19.01
CA GLN A 489 -3.79 -13.88 -17.88
C GLN A 489 -5.26 -13.87 -18.35
N ARG A 490 -5.61 -13.05 -19.35
CA ARG A 490 -6.97 -13.04 -19.92
C ARG A 490 -7.30 -14.37 -20.60
N CYS A 491 -6.38 -14.91 -21.40
CA CYS A 491 -6.54 -16.24 -22.00
C CYS A 491 -6.74 -17.34 -20.95
N ILE A 492 -5.91 -17.37 -19.90
CA ILE A 492 -6.02 -18.31 -18.77
C ILE A 492 -7.41 -18.20 -18.13
N THR A 493 -7.90 -16.98 -17.93
CA THR A 493 -9.20 -16.74 -17.31
C THR A 493 -10.35 -17.26 -18.17
N VAL A 494 -10.30 -17.07 -19.50
CA VAL A 494 -11.33 -17.61 -20.40
C VAL A 494 -11.32 -19.14 -20.40
N VAL A 495 -10.14 -19.78 -20.41
CA VAL A 495 -10.02 -21.24 -20.32
C VAL A 495 -10.64 -21.77 -19.02
N LEU A 496 -10.29 -21.16 -17.88
CA LEU A 496 -10.83 -21.56 -16.58
C LEU A 496 -12.36 -21.34 -16.51
N LYS A 497 -12.87 -20.18 -16.95
CA LYS A 497 -14.31 -19.92 -16.97
C LYS A 497 -15.06 -20.87 -17.92
N GLY A 498 -14.45 -21.20 -19.06
CA GLY A 498 -14.99 -22.14 -20.05
C GLY A 498 -15.20 -23.54 -19.47
N ILE A 499 -14.15 -24.13 -18.89
CA ILE A 499 -14.24 -25.48 -18.30
C ILE A 499 -15.19 -25.52 -17.10
N MET A 500 -15.21 -24.48 -16.27
CA MET A 500 -16.12 -24.40 -15.13
C MET A 500 -17.57 -24.33 -15.62
N LYS A 501 -17.86 -23.50 -16.61
CA LYS A 501 -19.20 -23.40 -17.23
C LYS A 501 -19.64 -24.73 -17.83
N HIS A 502 -18.78 -25.37 -18.63
CA HIS A 502 -19.08 -26.64 -19.27
C HIS A 502 -19.42 -27.75 -18.25
N ARG A 503 -18.72 -27.76 -17.10
CA ARG A 503 -18.92 -28.73 -16.03
C ARG A 503 -19.99 -28.31 -14.99
N GLY A 504 -20.70 -27.20 -15.20
CA GLY A 504 -21.69 -26.69 -14.25
C GLY A 504 -21.11 -26.24 -12.91
N ILE A 505 -19.82 -25.90 -12.87
CA ILE A 505 -19.12 -25.41 -11.68
C ILE A 505 -19.27 -23.89 -11.60
N LEU A 506 -19.55 -23.38 -10.40
CA LEU A 506 -19.61 -21.94 -10.13
C LEU A 506 -18.26 -21.28 -10.47
N PRO A 507 -18.21 -20.23 -11.31
CA PRO A 507 -16.96 -19.58 -11.74
C PRO A 507 -16.36 -18.65 -10.67
N ALA A 508 -16.31 -19.11 -9.42
CA ALA A 508 -15.80 -18.42 -8.25
C ALA A 508 -14.26 -18.44 -8.21
N ILE A 509 -13.64 -17.78 -9.19
CA ILE A 509 -12.19 -17.65 -9.33
C ILE A 509 -11.81 -16.22 -9.71
N GLY A 510 -10.61 -15.80 -9.35
CA GLY A 510 -10.06 -14.51 -9.74
C GLY A 510 -8.54 -14.51 -9.70
N GLY A 511 -7.91 -13.75 -10.59
CA GLY A 511 -6.46 -13.69 -10.74
C GLY A 511 -5.94 -12.27 -10.89
N LEU A 512 -4.68 -12.09 -10.53
CA LEU A 512 -3.92 -10.85 -10.66
C LEU A 512 -2.45 -11.18 -10.94
N GLN A 513 -1.88 -10.54 -11.96
CA GLN A 513 -0.48 -10.70 -12.33
C GLN A 513 0.27 -9.39 -12.09
N TYR A 514 1.15 -9.37 -11.09
CA TYR A 514 2.08 -8.26 -10.83
C TYR A 514 3.43 -8.61 -11.42
N VAL A 515 3.67 -8.18 -12.67
CA VAL A 515 4.89 -8.55 -13.41
C VAL A 515 5.05 -10.08 -13.40
N ASP A 516 6.06 -10.63 -12.74
CA ASP A 516 6.37 -12.06 -12.68
C ASP A 516 5.62 -12.78 -11.55
N ASP A 517 5.07 -12.04 -10.59
CA ASP A 517 4.33 -12.56 -9.43
C ASP A 517 2.84 -12.73 -9.77
N GLY A 518 2.40 -13.99 -9.90
CA GLY A 518 1.01 -14.34 -10.20
C GLY A 518 0.27 -14.78 -8.94
N PHE A 519 -0.89 -14.18 -8.66
CA PHE A 519 -1.75 -14.50 -7.54
C PHE A 519 -3.17 -14.81 -7.99
N TRP A 520 -3.74 -15.88 -7.44
CA TRP A 520 -5.08 -16.34 -7.76
C TRP A 520 -5.85 -16.72 -6.49
N LEU A 521 -7.16 -16.48 -6.50
CA LEU A 521 -8.13 -17.06 -5.57
C LEU A 521 -8.91 -18.11 -6.33
N LEU A 522 -8.80 -19.36 -5.88
CA LEU A 522 -9.34 -20.53 -6.58
C LEU A 522 -10.37 -21.25 -5.71
N LEU A 523 -11.50 -21.66 -6.31
CA LEU A 523 -12.51 -22.48 -5.66
C LEU A 523 -11.90 -23.81 -5.18
N LYS A 524 -12.07 -24.17 -3.89
CA LYS A 524 -11.45 -25.35 -3.29
C LYS A 524 -11.82 -26.65 -4.01
N SER A 525 -13.07 -26.79 -4.44
CA SER A 525 -13.55 -27.98 -5.16
C SER A 525 -12.93 -28.16 -6.56
N PHE A 526 -12.29 -27.12 -7.09
CA PHE A 526 -11.63 -27.12 -8.40
C PHE A 526 -10.16 -26.64 -8.31
N TYR A 527 -9.59 -26.64 -7.10
CA TYR A 527 -8.33 -25.95 -6.81
C TYR A 527 -7.14 -26.51 -7.59
N TYR A 528 -6.95 -27.84 -7.55
CA TYR A 528 -5.80 -28.50 -8.15
C TYR A 528 -5.90 -28.53 -9.68
N GLU A 529 -7.09 -28.72 -10.22
CA GLU A 529 -7.37 -28.62 -11.64
C GLU A 529 -7.10 -27.20 -12.15
N ALA A 530 -7.61 -26.17 -11.47
CA ALA A 530 -7.36 -24.78 -11.84
C ALA A 530 -5.87 -24.42 -11.76
N ALA A 531 -5.17 -24.80 -10.68
CA ALA A 531 -3.74 -24.58 -10.55
C ALA A 531 -2.94 -25.30 -11.66
N THR A 532 -3.35 -26.53 -12.02
CA THR A 532 -2.77 -27.27 -13.14
C THR A 532 -2.94 -26.50 -14.44
N ILE A 533 -4.15 -26.01 -14.75
CA ILE A 533 -4.43 -25.23 -15.95
C ILE A 533 -3.57 -23.96 -15.98
N ILE A 534 -3.52 -23.20 -14.88
CA ILE A 534 -2.75 -21.96 -14.80
C ILE A 534 -1.26 -22.22 -15.06
N ILE A 535 -0.66 -23.20 -14.37
CA ILE A 535 0.75 -23.57 -14.57
C ILE A 535 0.99 -23.98 -16.02
N MET A 536 0.13 -24.84 -16.55
CA MET A 536 0.33 -25.38 -17.89
C MET A 536 0.17 -24.31 -18.96
N MET A 537 -0.79 -23.39 -18.86
CA MET A 537 -0.95 -22.29 -19.80
C MET A 537 0.32 -21.44 -19.92
N TRP A 538 0.99 -21.13 -18.80
CA TRP A 538 2.28 -20.44 -18.81
C TRP A 538 3.39 -21.25 -19.48
N HIS A 539 3.47 -22.55 -19.21
CA HIS A 539 4.45 -23.44 -19.87
C HIS A 539 4.17 -23.62 -21.37
N LEU A 540 2.89 -23.65 -21.78
CA LEU A 540 2.47 -23.82 -23.18
C LEU A 540 2.97 -22.67 -24.04
N ILE A 541 2.82 -21.44 -23.55
CA ILE A 541 3.21 -20.22 -24.28
C ILE A 541 4.72 -19.92 -24.18
N GLY A 542 5.51 -20.73 -23.46
CA GLY A 542 6.97 -20.57 -23.37
C GLY A 542 7.46 -19.67 -22.22
N ALA A 543 6.61 -19.39 -21.24
CA ALA A 543 6.96 -18.60 -20.04
C ALA A 543 6.85 -19.48 -18.78
N PRO A 544 7.78 -20.43 -18.54
CA PRO A 544 7.63 -21.45 -17.51
C PRO A 544 7.60 -20.89 -16.09
N VAL A 545 6.91 -21.60 -15.21
CA VAL A 545 6.80 -21.24 -13.78
C VAL A 545 8.06 -21.67 -13.00
N SER A 546 8.46 -20.86 -12.03
CA SER A 546 9.48 -21.18 -11.04
C SER A 546 8.88 -22.05 -9.92
N PHE A 547 8.92 -23.37 -10.10
CA PHE A 547 8.35 -24.32 -9.13
C PHE A 547 8.79 -24.14 -7.67
N PRO A 548 10.06 -23.82 -7.33
CA PRO A 548 10.46 -23.57 -5.94
C PRO A 548 9.69 -22.40 -5.27
N LYS A 549 9.14 -21.48 -6.08
CA LYS A 549 8.39 -20.31 -5.62
C LYS A 549 6.87 -20.50 -5.66
N VAL A 550 6.38 -21.62 -6.20
CA VAL A 550 4.95 -21.95 -6.15
C VAL A 550 4.52 -22.09 -4.69
N ARG A 551 3.33 -21.56 -4.35
CA ARG A 551 2.69 -21.76 -3.05
C ARG A 551 1.28 -22.27 -3.28
N MET A 552 1.01 -23.46 -2.74
CA MET A 552 -0.26 -24.17 -2.89
C MET A 552 -0.74 -24.71 -1.54
N GLY A 553 -2.05 -24.80 -1.36
CA GLY A 553 -2.67 -25.41 -0.18
C GLY A 553 -2.43 -24.66 1.14
N ALA A 554 -1.91 -23.44 1.09
CA ALA A 554 -1.68 -22.60 2.25
C ALA A 554 -2.87 -21.66 2.48
N ASN A 555 -3.26 -21.47 3.74
CA ASN A 555 -4.25 -20.46 4.13
C ASN A 555 -3.64 -19.05 4.20
N THR A 556 -2.31 -18.96 4.24
CA THR A 556 -1.58 -17.70 4.33
C THR A 556 -0.57 -17.60 3.19
N VAL A 557 -0.66 -16.54 2.40
CA VAL A 557 0.22 -16.30 1.25
C VAL A 557 0.58 -14.83 1.17
N ASP A 558 1.84 -14.53 0.88
CA ASP A 558 2.27 -13.14 0.66
C ASP A 558 2.13 -12.73 -0.81
N CYS A 559 1.55 -11.57 -1.07
CA CYS A 559 1.38 -11.00 -2.41
C CYS A 559 1.55 -9.47 -2.37
N ILE A 560 2.25 -8.87 -3.33
CA ILE A 560 2.45 -7.40 -3.47
C ILE A 560 2.91 -6.75 -2.15
N GLY A 561 3.71 -7.48 -1.37
CA GLY A 561 4.27 -7.01 -0.11
C GLY A 561 3.31 -6.93 1.08
N VAL A 562 2.12 -7.52 0.99
CA VAL A 562 1.19 -7.79 2.10
C VAL A 562 1.00 -9.30 2.29
N THR A 563 0.54 -9.69 3.47
CA THR A 563 0.16 -11.06 3.82
C THR A 563 -1.34 -11.19 3.67
N VAL A 564 -1.78 -12.18 2.88
CA VAL A 564 -3.18 -12.53 2.68
C VAL A 564 -3.46 -13.78 3.49
N GLU A 565 -4.44 -13.70 4.38
CA GLU A 565 -4.92 -14.84 5.17
C GLU A 565 -6.35 -15.17 4.77
N VAL A 566 -6.62 -16.45 4.51
CA VAL A 566 -7.94 -16.99 4.18
C VAL A 566 -8.31 -18.00 5.25
N THR A 567 -9.33 -17.69 6.06
CA THR A 567 -9.78 -18.55 7.15
C THR A 567 -10.65 -19.70 6.66
N SER A 568 -10.88 -20.70 7.52
CA SER A 568 -11.78 -21.83 7.26
C SER A 568 -13.22 -21.41 6.94
N THR A 569 -13.66 -20.24 7.43
CA THR A 569 -14.98 -19.66 7.15
C THR A 569 -14.99 -18.74 5.92
N ALA A 570 -14.01 -18.88 5.02
CA ALA A 570 -13.82 -18.05 3.83
C ALA A 570 -13.72 -16.53 4.12
N ARG A 571 -13.35 -16.14 5.34
CA ARG A 571 -13.02 -14.73 5.64
C ARG A 571 -11.60 -14.46 5.19
N MET A 572 -11.41 -13.35 4.50
CA MET A 572 -10.09 -12.91 4.05
C MET A 572 -9.63 -11.71 4.84
N SER A 573 -8.34 -11.66 5.14
CA SER A 573 -7.73 -10.50 5.77
C SER A 573 -6.36 -10.17 5.19
N PHE A 574 -5.99 -8.90 5.25
CA PHE A 574 -4.79 -8.35 4.65
C PHE A 574 -3.98 -7.60 5.69
N SER A 575 -2.71 -7.96 5.85
CA SER A 575 -1.82 -7.34 6.83
C SER A 575 -0.44 -7.06 6.23
N ILE A 576 0.33 -6.16 6.85
CA ILE A 576 1.73 -5.94 6.47
C ILE A 576 2.61 -6.89 7.26
N ARG A 577 3.59 -7.49 6.60
CA ARG A 577 4.57 -8.37 7.24
C ARG A 577 5.21 -7.68 8.45
N GLU A 578 5.20 -8.37 9.59
CA GLU A 578 5.74 -7.89 10.86
C GLU A 578 7.20 -7.42 10.73
N ALA A 579 8.05 -8.16 10.02
CA ALA A 579 9.45 -7.76 9.80
C ALA A 579 9.60 -6.38 9.13
N LYS A 580 8.68 -6.00 8.22
CA LYS A 580 8.69 -4.67 7.59
C LYS A 580 8.27 -3.59 8.58
N VAL A 581 7.25 -3.87 9.41
CA VAL A 581 6.78 -2.98 10.47
C VAL A 581 7.90 -2.72 11.47
N SER A 582 8.54 -3.77 11.97
CA SER A 582 9.64 -3.68 12.94
C SER A 582 10.82 -2.87 12.40
N LYS A 583 11.19 -3.07 11.12
CA LYS A 583 12.25 -2.30 10.48
C LYS A 583 11.88 -0.81 10.32
N LEU A 584 10.65 -0.51 9.92
CA LEU A 584 10.18 0.87 9.81
C LEU A 584 10.15 1.56 11.19
N ARG A 585 9.62 0.88 12.21
CA ARG A 585 9.61 1.37 13.60
C ARG A 585 11.02 1.70 14.09
N ALA A 586 11.98 0.81 13.85
CA ALA A 586 13.39 1.05 14.22
C ALA A 586 13.97 2.30 13.54
N MET A 587 13.72 2.49 12.24
CA MET A 587 14.17 3.67 11.50
C MET A 587 13.53 4.98 12.02
N LEU A 588 12.25 4.94 12.40
CA LEU A 588 11.56 6.09 13.00
C LEU A 588 12.12 6.40 14.39
N ALA A 589 12.40 5.37 15.20
CA ALA A 589 13.04 5.54 16.51
C ALA A 589 14.43 6.20 16.38
N ASP A 590 15.22 5.79 15.37
CA ASP A 590 16.52 6.38 15.09
C ASP A 590 16.45 7.84 14.66
N LEU A 591 15.46 8.20 13.84
CA LEU A 591 15.18 9.59 13.48
C LEU A 591 14.80 10.41 14.72
N LEU A 592 13.92 9.90 15.57
CA LEU A 592 13.45 10.57 16.79
C LEU A 592 14.52 10.71 17.88
N ARG A 593 15.52 9.83 17.87
CA ARG A 593 16.66 9.86 18.79
C ARG A 593 17.77 10.79 18.30
N SER A 594 18.08 10.75 17.01
CA SER A 594 19.17 11.56 16.44
C SER A 594 18.74 12.98 16.06
N GLU A 595 17.43 13.21 15.94
CA GLU A 595 16.81 14.45 15.44
C GLU A 595 17.39 14.91 14.10
N ARG A 596 17.91 13.96 13.34
CA ARG A 596 18.54 14.17 12.03
C ARG A 596 18.19 13.01 11.13
N VAL A 597 18.15 13.27 9.84
CA VAL A 597 17.91 12.23 8.84
C VAL A 597 18.77 12.48 7.61
N SER A 598 19.44 11.44 7.13
CA SER A 598 20.13 11.50 5.85
C SER A 598 19.13 11.43 4.70
N LEU A 599 19.46 11.95 3.52
CA LEU A 599 18.58 11.85 2.35
C LEU A 599 18.28 10.38 2.00
N ARG A 600 19.25 9.48 2.20
CA ARG A 600 19.11 8.04 1.99
C ARG A 600 18.09 7.44 2.97
N ASP A 601 18.22 7.74 4.25
CA ASP A 601 17.33 7.20 5.29
C ASP A 601 15.93 7.80 5.16
N LEU A 602 15.84 9.09 4.83
CA LEU A 602 14.57 9.76 4.57
C LEU A 602 13.81 9.05 3.44
N ARG A 603 14.45 8.84 2.28
CA ARG A 603 13.87 8.08 1.16
C ARG A 603 13.39 6.68 1.58
N SER A 604 14.20 6.01 2.40
CA SER A 604 13.92 4.67 2.90
C SER A 604 12.75 4.64 3.90
N ILE A 605 12.58 5.68 4.72
CA ILE A 605 11.42 5.88 5.61
C ILE A 605 10.18 6.22 4.78
N THR A 606 10.26 7.23 3.90
CA THR A 606 9.17 7.69 3.03
C THR A 606 8.60 6.53 2.21
N GLY A 607 9.44 5.72 1.58
CA GLY A 607 9.00 4.57 0.78
C GLY A 607 8.29 3.50 1.61
N LYS A 608 8.78 3.22 2.83
CA LYS A 608 8.14 2.25 3.73
C LYS A 608 6.82 2.76 4.32
N LEU A 609 6.75 4.05 4.67
CA LEU A 609 5.50 4.68 5.08
C LEU A 609 4.48 4.64 3.95
N THR A 610 4.89 5.00 2.73
CA THR A 610 4.01 4.92 1.55
C THR A 610 3.45 3.52 1.38
N HIS A 611 4.29 2.48 1.46
CA HIS A 611 3.86 1.07 1.42
C HIS A 611 2.89 0.74 2.56
N TYR A 612 3.19 1.17 3.79
CA TYR A 612 2.33 0.94 4.95
C TYR A 612 0.93 1.54 4.77
N THR A 613 0.86 2.78 4.29
CA THR A 613 -0.39 3.51 4.08
C THR A 613 -1.23 2.99 2.92
N GLN A 614 -0.76 1.98 2.16
CA GLN A 614 -1.60 1.34 1.12
C GLN A 614 -2.74 0.50 1.69
N LEU A 615 -2.58 -0.07 2.90
CA LEU A 615 -3.68 -0.74 3.60
C LEU A 615 -4.57 0.25 4.36
N GLN A 616 -3.96 1.30 4.92
CA GLN A 616 -4.61 2.30 5.75
C GLN A 616 -4.60 3.66 5.05
N ILE A 617 -5.53 3.86 4.11
CA ILE A 617 -5.51 4.99 3.16
C ILE A 617 -5.59 6.36 3.82
N PHE A 618 -6.28 6.47 4.95
CA PHE A 618 -6.40 7.70 5.73
C PHE A 618 -5.07 8.17 6.35
N LEU A 619 -4.07 7.28 6.47
CA LEU A 619 -2.73 7.67 6.93
C LEU A 619 -1.86 8.25 5.80
N ARG A 620 -2.29 8.13 4.53
CA ARG A 620 -1.49 8.52 3.37
C ARG A 620 -1.13 10.01 3.38
N ALA A 621 -2.02 10.88 3.87
CA ALA A 621 -1.78 12.31 3.90
C ALA A 621 -0.55 12.69 4.77
N TYR A 622 -0.26 11.91 5.82
CA TYR A 622 0.91 12.12 6.68
C TYR A 622 2.25 11.73 6.05
N THR A 623 2.25 11.14 4.85
CA THR A 623 3.50 10.92 4.07
C THR A 623 3.96 12.20 3.35
N GLN A 624 3.06 13.18 3.14
CA GLN A 624 3.33 14.39 2.37
C GLN A 624 4.50 15.21 2.93
N PRO A 625 4.65 15.42 4.26
CA PRO A 625 5.78 16.18 4.79
C PRO A 625 7.13 15.50 4.50
N PHE A 626 7.20 14.17 4.54
CA PHE A 626 8.42 13.43 4.19
C PHE A 626 8.82 13.62 2.73
N HIS A 627 7.85 13.54 1.80
CA HIS A 627 8.09 13.85 0.40
C HIS A 627 8.51 15.31 0.18
N ALA A 628 7.90 16.25 0.90
CA ALA A 628 8.25 17.66 0.83
C ALA A 628 9.69 17.92 1.30
N LEU A 629 10.09 17.29 2.42
CA LEU A 629 11.46 17.37 2.91
C LEU A 629 12.45 16.73 1.92
N GLU A 630 12.13 15.56 1.36
CA GLU A 630 12.98 14.90 0.36
C GLU A 630 13.21 15.80 -0.88
N ALA A 631 12.14 16.41 -1.39
CA ALA A 631 12.22 17.33 -2.53
C ALA A 631 13.04 18.58 -2.20
N ALA A 632 12.87 19.13 -0.98
CA ALA A 632 13.63 20.28 -0.51
C ALA A 632 15.13 19.95 -0.36
N MET A 633 15.47 18.81 0.25
CA MET A 633 16.84 18.34 0.40
C MET A 633 17.49 18.10 -0.97
N THR A 634 16.78 17.45 -1.90
CA THR A 634 17.29 17.19 -3.26
C THR A 634 17.58 18.49 -4.01
N ARG A 635 16.64 19.45 -3.98
CA ARG A 635 16.81 20.76 -4.63
C ARG A 635 17.99 21.55 -4.06
N LYS A 636 18.16 21.50 -2.73
CA LYS A 636 19.24 22.20 -2.01
C LYS A 636 20.53 21.39 -1.91
N LYS A 637 20.60 20.20 -2.53
CA LYS A 637 21.73 19.25 -2.45
C LYS A 637 22.17 18.94 -1.01
N LEU A 638 21.21 18.89 -0.08
CA LEU A 638 21.47 18.56 1.31
C LEU A 638 21.56 17.04 1.49
N ILE A 639 22.63 16.58 2.13
CA ILE A 639 22.84 15.16 2.44
C ILE A 639 22.13 14.78 3.75
N VAL A 640 22.01 15.72 4.69
CA VAL A 640 21.39 15.54 6.01
C VAL A 640 20.50 16.73 6.34
N ALA A 641 19.35 16.48 6.97
CA ALA A 641 18.46 17.50 7.51
C ALA A 641 18.32 17.35 9.03
N LYS A 642 18.10 18.47 9.72
CA LYS A 642 17.66 18.48 11.13
C LYS A 642 16.15 18.29 11.19
N CYS A 643 15.71 17.38 12.03
CA CYS A 643 14.31 17.03 12.27
C CYS A 643 14.09 16.95 13.79
N PRO A 644 14.13 18.09 14.51
CA PRO A 644 13.87 18.10 15.95
C PRO A 644 12.46 17.55 16.22
N ARG A 645 12.22 17.03 17.43
CA ARG A 645 10.90 16.47 17.78
C ARG A 645 9.74 17.44 17.61
N SER A 646 10.01 18.74 17.75
CA SER A 646 9.04 19.83 17.53
C SER A 646 8.80 20.17 16.06
N SER A 647 9.60 19.65 15.13
CA SER A 647 9.33 19.81 13.69
C SER A 647 8.18 18.91 13.25
N GLU A 648 7.49 19.29 12.16
CA GLU A 648 6.40 18.49 11.58
C GLU A 648 6.85 17.04 11.27
N ILE A 649 8.08 16.85 10.77
CA ILE A 649 8.66 15.52 10.54
C ILE A 649 8.86 14.76 11.85
N GLY A 650 9.38 15.42 12.88
CA GLY A 650 9.56 14.83 14.21
C GLY A 650 8.23 14.42 14.84
N CYS A 651 7.23 15.28 14.78
CA CYS A 651 5.88 15.01 15.28
C CYS A 651 5.22 13.84 14.56
N ILE A 652 5.25 13.83 13.23
CA ILE A 652 4.64 12.74 12.44
C ILE A 652 5.44 11.43 12.58
N ALA A 653 6.78 11.49 12.67
CA ALA A 653 7.58 10.30 12.95
C ALA A 653 7.24 9.72 14.34
N GLY A 654 7.02 10.59 15.34
CA GLY A 654 6.54 10.20 16.67
C GLY A 654 5.18 9.52 16.63
N PHE A 655 4.25 10.10 15.87
CA PHE A 655 2.92 9.54 15.62
C PHE A 655 3.00 8.14 15.01
N PHE A 656 3.72 7.95 13.88
CA PHE A 656 3.86 6.62 13.27
C PHE A 656 4.63 5.66 14.17
N HIS A 657 5.66 6.10 14.87
CA HIS A 657 6.41 5.25 15.79
C HIS A 657 5.50 4.74 16.92
N ARG A 658 4.66 5.59 17.51
CA ARG A 658 3.69 5.15 18.52
C ARG A 658 2.69 4.19 17.92
N LEU A 659 2.04 4.59 16.82
CA LEU A 659 1.02 3.82 16.15
C LEU A 659 1.51 2.39 15.88
N LEU A 660 2.63 2.23 15.17
CA LEU A 660 3.22 0.93 14.81
C LEU A 660 3.66 0.07 16.02
N GLY A 661 3.58 0.58 17.25
CA GLY A 661 3.87 -0.17 18.48
C GLY A 661 2.66 -0.74 19.17
N GLU A 662 1.48 -0.29 18.78
CA GLU A 662 0.23 -0.74 19.35
C GLU A 662 -0.23 -1.96 18.57
N ALA A 663 -0.46 -3.08 19.26
CA ALA A 663 -0.92 -4.32 18.62
C ALA A 663 -2.21 -4.12 17.81
N ARG A 664 -3.08 -3.20 18.25
CA ARG A 664 -4.34 -2.83 17.57
C ARG A 664 -4.16 -2.05 16.27
N SER A 665 -3.02 -1.41 16.05
CA SER A 665 -2.76 -0.66 14.80
C SER A 665 -2.38 -1.54 13.62
N LEU A 666 -2.00 -2.79 13.90
CA LEU A 666 -1.55 -3.78 12.93
C LEU A 666 -2.68 -4.76 12.58
N VAL A 667 -3.92 -4.41 12.94
CA VAL A 667 -5.08 -5.27 12.72
C VAL A 667 -5.27 -5.48 11.22
N PRO A 668 -5.47 -6.74 10.79
CA PRO A 668 -5.74 -7.03 9.39
C PRO A 668 -6.97 -6.28 8.88
N VAL A 669 -6.89 -5.74 7.67
CA VAL A 669 -8.05 -5.12 7.00
C VAL A 669 -8.78 -6.15 6.16
N GLY A 670 -10.08 -5.94 5.96
CA GLY A 670 -10.92 -6.82 5.15
C GLY A 670 -10.80 -6.59 3.63
N PRO A 671 -11.45 -7.46 2.82
CA PRO A 671 -11.62 -7.24 1.38
C PRO A 671 -12.41 -5.96 1.07
N LEU A 672 -12.36 -5.51 -0.19
CA LEU A 672 -13.14 -4.37 -0.69
C LEU A 672 -14.17 -4.87 -1.71
N GLY A 673 -15.45 -4.79 -1.42
CA GLY A 673 -16.51 -5.18 -2.35
C GLY A 673 -17.87 -4.67 -1.89
N PHE A 674 -18.83 -4.54 -2.79
CA PHE A 674 -20.21 -4.17 -2.49
C PHE A 674 -20.82 -4.95 -1.32
N ARG A 675 -20.97 -6.29 -1.43
CA ARG A 675 -21.64 -7.08 -0.38
C ARG A 675 -20.77 -7.26 0.85
N THR A 676 -19.45 -7.36 0.68
CA THR A 676 -18.49 -7.46 1.79
C THR A 676 -18.47 -6.19 2.62
N CYS A 677 -18.61 -5.02 1.97
CA CYS A 677 -18.81 -3.75 2.66
C CYS A 677 -20.22 -3.64 3.22
N THR A 678 -21.31 -4.04 2.54
CA THR A 678 -22.67 -3.97 3.13
C THR A 678 -22.93 -5.00 4.25
N ARG A 679 -22.21 -6.13 4.26
CA ARG A 679 -22.18 -7.11 5.35
C ARG A 679 -21.27 -6.70 6.49
N ALA A 680 -20.34 -5.77 6.27
CA ALA A 680 -19.66 -5.13 7.38
C ALA A 680 -20.69 -4.28 8.14
N SER A 681 -20.62 -4.32 9.47
CA SER A 681 -21.44 -3.41 10.26
C SER A 681 -21.07 -1.97 9.87
N THR A 682 -22.07 -1.12 9.73
CA THR A 682 -21.83 0.29 9.40
C THR A 682 -22.07 1.10 10.65
N VAL A 683 -21.11 1.93 11.02
CA VAL A 683 -21.31 2.92 12.07
C VAL A 683 -21.45 4.28 11.43
N THR A 684 -22.57 4.92 11.73
CA THR A 684 -22.91 6.26 11.32
C THR A 684 -22.62 7.21 12.46
N ILE A 685 -21.84 8.24 12.19
CA ILE A 685 -21.52 9.33 13.11
C ILE A 685 -22.24 10.57 12.60
N MET A 686 -23.04 11.16 13.47
CA MET A 686 -23.54 12.51 13.32
C MET A 686 -22.99 13.34 14.46
N ALA A 687 -22.27 14.40 14.13
CA ALA A 687 -21.65 15.24 15.12
C ALA A 687 -21.87 16.70 14.75
N ASP A 688 -22.25 17.48 15.74
CA ASP A 688 -22.45 18.91 15.59
C ASP A 688 -21.92 19.66 16.82
N ALA A 689 -21.67 20.95 16.64
CA ALA A 689 -21.20 21.81 17.70
C ALA A 689 -21.83 23.20 17.66
N SER A 690 -22.17 23.69 18.85
CA SER A 690 -22.52 25.09 19.08
C SER A 690 -21.42 25.81 19.86
N THR A 691 -21.64 27.10 20.14
CA THR A 691 -20.77 27.85 21.04
C THR A 691 -20.87 27.40 22.51
N ARG A 692 -21.85 26.55 22.86
CA ARG A 692 -22.13 26.15 24.24
C ARG A 692 -21.85 24.68 24.52
N ALA A 693 -21.99 23.80 23.53
CA ALA A 693 -21.76 22.37 23.71
C ALA A 693 -21.42 21.70 22.38
N VAL A 694 -20.85 20.49 22.48
CA VAL A 694 -20.76 19.55 21.38
C VAL A 694 -21.75 18.41 21.61
N GLY A 695 -22.36 17.93 20.53
CA GLY A 695 -23.33 16.85 20.56
C GLY A 695 -23.06 15.87 19.44
N GLY A 696 -23.44 14.61 19.65
CA GLY A 696 -23.35 13.63 18.58
C GLY A 696 -24.18 12.39 18.83
N VAL A 697 -24.55 11.74 17.74
CA VAL A 697 -25.26 10.47 17.68
C VAL A 697 -24.40 9.45 16.96
N LEU A 698 -24.25 8.29 17.57
CA LEU A 698 -23.52 7.13 17.07
C LEU A 698 -24.54 6.02 16.83
N ALA A 699 -24.80 5.70 15.57
CA ALA A 699 -25.72 4.63 15.22
C ALA A 699 -24.92 3.47 14.63
N ARG A 700 -25.01 2.30 15.24
CA ARG A 700 -24.54 1.06 14.63
C ARG A 700 -25.71 0.43 13.90
N CYS A 701 -25.47 0.11 12.65
CA CYS A 701 -26.33 -0.74 11.85
C CYS A 701 -25.58 -2.04 11.61
N ALA A 702 -26.11 -3.14 12.17
CA ALA A 702 -25.58 -4.47 11.95
C ALA A 702 -25.46 -4.75 10.44
N GLY A 703 -24.41 -5.47 10.06
CA GLY A 703 -24.29 -6.00 8.70
C GLY A 703 -25.48 -6.90 8.37
N GLU A 704 -25.84 -7.01 7.09
CA GLU A 704 -26.94 -7.88 6.68
C GLU A 704 -26.69 -9.33 7.10
N PRO A 705 -27.67 -10.02 7.74
CA PRO A 705 -27.64 -11.47 7.86
C PRO A 705 -27.57 -12.10 6.46
N SER A 706 -26.97 -13.29 6.36
CA SER A 706 -26.50 -13.86 5.09
C SER A 706 -27.56 -14.10 4.00
N ASP A 707 -28.84 -13.93 4.28
CA ASP A 707 -29.95 -14.45 3.48
C ASP A 707 -30.92 -13.33 3.05
N TYR A 708 -30.84 -12.95 1.77
CA TYR A 708 -31.85 -12.39 0.85
C TYR A 708 -33.02 -11.50 1.35
N ALA A 709 -32.96 -10.87 2.53
CA ALA A 709 -33.96 -9.90 2.98
C ALA A 709 -33.73 -8.54 2.31
N VAL A 710 -34.00 -8.47 1.01
CA VAL A 710 -34.17 -7.21 0.29
C VAL A 710 -35.58 -6.73 0.61
N GLU A 711 -35.74 -5.80 1.57
CA GLU A 711 -36.86 -4.83 1.65
C GLU A 711 -37.02 -4.15 3.02
N ALA A 712 -36.36 -4.60 4.09
CA ALA A 712 -36.40 -3.87 5.36
C ALA A 712 -35.33 -2.78 5.39
N THR A 713 -35.74 -1.53 5.62
CA THR A 713 -34.81 -0.44 5.98
C THR A 713 -34.00 -0.89 7.21
N PRO A 714 -32.66 -0.97 7.12
CA PRO A 714 -31.82 -1.36 8.25
C PRO A 714 -32.02 -0.44 9.44
N LYS A 715 -32.61 -1.03 10.48
CA LYS A 715 -32.75 -0.36 11.76
C LYS A 715 -31.42 -0.40 12.51
N PRO A 716 -31.02 0.70 13.15
CA PRO A 716 -29.86 0.67 14.02
C PRO A 716 -30.14 -0.29 15.18
N ASP A 717 -29.19 -1.17 15.44
CA ASP A 717 -29.30 -2.13 16.55
C ASP A 717 -28.75 -1.55 17.85
N VAL A 718 -27.91 -0.51 17.75
CA VAL A 718 -27.45 0.30 18.87
C VAL A 718 -27.44 1.76 18.44
N VAL A 719 -28.11 2.61 19.20
CA VAL A 719 -27.97 4.06 19.09
C VAL A 719 -27.45 4.59 20.40
N LYS A 720 -26.28 5.23 20.32
CA LYS A 720 -25.67 5.93 21.45
C LYS A 720 -25.63 7.42 21.14
N TYR A 721 -25.70 8.26 22.16
CA TYR A 721 -25.55 9.70 21.99
C TYR A 721 -24.69 10.29 23.10
N PHE A 722 -24.08 11.43 22.81
CA PHE A 722 -23.35 12.19 23.82
C PHE A 722 -23.67 13.67 23.70
N GLN A 723 -23.44 14.37 24.81
CA GLN A 723 -23.56 15.81 24.91
C GLN A 723 -22.54 16.28 25.93
N LEU A 724 -21.72 17.25 25.55
CA LEU A 724 -20.67 17.80 26.39
C LEU A 724 -20.72 19.33 26.34
N GLU A 725 -21.08 19.94 27.46
CA GLU A 725 -21.02 21.40 27.61
C GLU A 725 -19.58 21.91 27.53
N LEU A 726 -19.39 22.89 26.65
CA LEU A 726 -18.14 23.60 26.49
C LEU A 726 -18.12 24.76 27.47
N SER A 727 -17.22 24.69 28.44
CA SER A 727 -16.84 25.82 29.28
C SER A 727 -15.38 26.19 29.04
N ALA A 728 -14.97 27.39 29.46
CA ALA A 728 -13.58 27.84 29.35
C ALA A 728 -12.61 26.90 30.10
N SER A 729 -13.06 26.28 31.20
CA SER A 729 -12.30 25.25 31.91
C SER A 729 -12.34 23.89 31.21
N THR A 730 -13.43 23.54 30.52
CA THR A 730 -13.53 22.29 29.74
C THR A 730 -12.58 22.29 28.55
N LEU A 731 -12.41 23.42 27.86
CA LEU A 731 -11.61 23.50 26.63
C LEU A 731 -10.10 23.35 26.84
N GLY A 732 -9.56 23.66 28.03
CA GLY A 732 -8.14 23.46 28.36
C GLY A 732 -7.15 23.95 27.28
N GLU A 733 -6.27 23.06 26.81
CA GLU A 733 -5.30 23.34 25.73
C GLU A 733 -5.94 23.63 24.37
N TRP A 734 -7.20 23.22 24.15
CA TRP A 734 -7.92 23.39 22.88
C TRP A 734 -8.47 24.79 22.67
N THR A 735 -8.37 25.67 23.68
CA THR A 735 -8.60 27.12 23.54
C THR A 735 -7.71 27.75 22.44
N CYS A 736 -6.60 27.12 22.08
CA CYS A 736 -5.76 27.54 20.96
C CYS A 736 -6.43 27.41 19.58
N LEU A 737 -7.39 26.48 19.41
CA LEU A 737 -8.18 26.35 18.17
C LEU A 737 -9.02 27.61 17.90
N LEU A 738 -9.43 28.33 18.96
CA LEU A 738 -10.19 29.58 18.89
C LEU A 738 -9.36 30.79 18.45
N LYS A 739 -8.03 30.63 18.34
CA LYS A 739 -7.08 31.71 18.03
C LYS A 739 -6.34 31.51 16.70
N ASP A 740 -6.70 30.52 15.87
CA ASP A 740 -6.02 30.26 14.59
C ASP A 740 -6.40 31.32 13.53
N PRO A 741 -5.45 32.13 13.02
CA PRO A 741 -5.71 33.18 12.05
C PRO A 741 -6.12 32.68 10.64
N THR A 742 -6.01 31.38 10.32
CA THR A 742 -6.25 30.82 8.97
C THR A 742 -7.70 30.45 8.66
N ILE A 743 -8.59 30.46 9.66
CA ILE A 743 -10.02 30.21 9.52
C ILE A 743 -10.75 31.57 9.58
N PRO A 744 -11.89 31.84 8.90
CA PRO A 744 -12.60 33.11 9.04
C PRO A 744 -13.10 33.35 10.47
N GLU A 745 -13.02 34.59 10.99
CA GLU A 745 -13.37 34.93 12.39
C GLU A 745 -14.81 34.57 12.76
N GLU A 746 -15.72 34.64 11.77
CA GLU A 746 -17.15 34.36 11.88
C GLU A 746 -17.47 32.84 11.90
N SER A 747 -16.52 31.98 11.51
CA SER A 747 -16.70 30.52 11.39
C SER A 747 -15.67 29.69 12.19
N ARG A 748 -14.68 30.35 12.81
CA ARG A 748 -13.52 29.76 13.53
C ARG A 748 -13.89 28.75 14.59
N ASN A 749 -14.91 29.07 15.37
CA ASN A 749 -15.25 28.30 16.56
C ASN A 749 -16.04 27.04 16.18
N ILE A 750 -16.94 27.15 15.20
CA ILE A 750 -17.90 26.10 14.85
C ILE A 750 -17.19 24.93 14.14
N THR A 751 -16.43 25.17 13.06
CA THR A 751 -15.69 24.11 12.35
C THR A 751 -14.74 23.35 13.28
N ALA A 752 -14.04 24.04 14.17
CA ALA A 752 -13.11 23.41 15.10
C ALA A 752 -13.83 22.58 16.16
N PHE A 753 -14.95 23.07 16.71
CA PHE A 753 -15.75 22.32 17.67
C PHE A 753 -16.47 21.14 17.05
N GLU A 754 -16.96 21.25 15.81
CA GLU A 754 -17.52 20.11 15.08
C GLU A 754 -16.45 19.03 14.85
N LEU A 755 -15.22 19.40 14.48
CA LEU A 755 -14.12 18.43 14.40
C LEU A 755 -13.81 17.81 15.77
N VAL A 756 -13.89 18.56 16.88
CA VAL A 756 -13.76 17.99 18.22
C VAL A 756 -14.89 17.00 18.50
N ALA A 757 -16.13 17.33 18.13
CA ALA A 757 -17.29 16.45 18.25
C ALA A 757 -17.10 15.15 17.45
N VAL A 758 -16.61 15.25 16.21
CA VAL A 758 -16.24 14.08 15.38
C VAL A 758 -15.12 13.27 16.02
N CYS A 759 -14.11 13.92 16.61
CA CYS A 759 -12.99 13.22 17.24
C CYS A 759 -13.47 12.43 18.47
N LEU A 760 -14.28 13.05 19.33
CA LEU A 760 -14.92 12.38 20.45
C LEU A 760 -15.77 11.22 19.97
N SER A 761 -16.55 11.42 18.90
CA SER A 761 -17.36 10.38 18.29
C SER A 761 -16.54 9.16 17.90
N LEU A 762 -15.39 9.36 17.24
CA LEU A 762 -14.49 8.28 16.84
C LEU A 762 -13.86 7.56 18.05
N ILE A 763 -13.40 8.31 19.07
CA ILE A 763 -12.81 7.71 20.28
C ILE A 763 -13.85 6.89 21.03
N THR A 764 -15.05 7.44 21.22
CA THR A 764 -16.17 6.74 21.83
C THR A 764 -16.50 5.49 21.03
N LEU A 765 -16.53 5.59 19.69
CA LEU A 765 -16.78 4.45 18.83
C LEU A 765 -15.70 3.35 19.01
N GLU A 766 -14.41 3.69 19.08
CA GLU A 766 -13.36 2.68 19.35
C GLU A 766 -13.50 2.03 20.73
N ARG A 767 -13.91 2.79 21.76
CA ARG A 767 -14.11 2.24 23.10
C ARG A 767 -15.31 1.30 23.19
N GLU A 768 -16.43 1.72 22.61
CA GLU A 768 -17.71 1.02 22.68
C GLU A 768 -17.77 -0.14 21.67
N PHE A 769 -17.18 0.05 20.49
CA PHE A 769 -17.32 -0.86 19.36
C PHE A 769 -15.97 -1.35 18.80
N GLY A 770 -14.82 -0.84 19.22
CA GLY A 770 -13.52 -1.17 18.60
C GLY A 770 -13.05 -2.61 18.81
N GLN A 771 -13.70 -3.38 19.68
CA GLN A 771 -13.48 -4.84 19.80
C GLN A 771 -14.33 -5.67 18.84
N LEU A 772 -15.32 -5.04 18.20
CA LEU A 772 -16.18 -5.68 17.22
C LEU A 772 -15.46 -5.63 15.85
N GLY A 773 -15.84 -6.50 14.92
CA GLY A 773 -15.10 -6.80 13.68
C GLY A 773 -14.96 -5.65 12.67
N SER A 774 -14.92 -5.97 11.38
CA SER A 774 -14.73 -4.95 10.34
C SER A 774 -15.94 -4.01 10.23
N PHE A 775 -15.70 -2.69 10.21
CA PHE A 775 -16.74 -1.66 10.09
C PHE A 775 -16.54 -0.74 8.89
N ASN A 776 -17.64 -0.23 8.35
CA ASN A 776 -17.62 1.02 7.62
C ASN A 776 -17.89 2.18 8.58
N VAL A 777 -17.18 3.28 8.42
CA VAL A 777 -17.43 4.51 9.18
C VAL A 777 -17.94 5.55 8.21
N VAL A 778 -19.15 6.06 8.46
CA VAL A 778 -19.74 7.15 7.69
C VAL A 778 -19.95 8.33 8.62
N ILE A 779 -19.38 9.48 8.27
CA ILE A 779 -19.53 10.72 9.03
C ILE A 779 -20.42 11.67 8.24
N TYR A 780 -21.46 12.16 8.91
CA TYR A 780 -22.31 13.22 8.43
C TYR A 780 -22.01 14.53 9.15
N THR A 781 -22.00 15.61 8.38
CA THR A 781 -21.84 16.99 8.84
C THR A 781 -22.62 17.89 7.89
N ASP A 782 -23.24 18.95 8.38
CA ASP A 782 -23.84 19.98 7.53
C ASP A 782 -22.83 21.08 7.12
N ASN A 783 -21.62 21.03 7.70
CA ASN A 783 -20.53 21.97 7.45
C ASN A 783 -19.59 21.48 6.35
N GLU A 784 -19.63 22.15 5.20
CA GLU A 784 -18.79 21.84 4.04
C GLU A 784 -17.28 21.91 4.36
N ALA A 785 -16.87 22.81 5.26
CA ALA A 785 -15.46 22.91 5.65
C ALA A 785 -15.02 21.69 6.46
N VAL A 786 -15.86 21.18 7.36
CA VAL A 786 -15.59 19.94 8.11
C VAL A 786 -15.50 18.76 7.16
N ARG A 787 -16.45 18.60 6.23
CA ARG A 787 -16.39 17.55 5.20
C ARG A 787 -15.08 17.62 4.42
N HIS A 788 -14.70 18.80 3.94
CA HIS A 788 -13.47 18.97 3.17
C HIS A 788 -12.21 18.61 3.98
N ILE A 789 -12.14 19.02 5.24
CA ILE A 789 -11.04 18.68 6.15
C ILE A 789 -10.99 17.17 6.40
N LEU A 790 -12.12 16.53 6.70
CA LEU A 790 -12.20 15.10 6.95
C LEU A 790 -11.93 14.26 5.70
N SER A 791 -12.28 14.73 4.50
CA SER A 791 -11.93 14.03 3.25
C SER A 791 -10.41 13.99 3.01
N ARG A 792 -9.66 14.95 3.58
CA ARG A 792 -8.20 15.06 3.44
C ARG A 792 -7.43 14.47 4.61
N LEU A 793 -8.03 14.45 5.81
CA LEU A 793 -7.41 14.08 7.10
C LEU A 793 -6.03 14.72 7.33
N TYR A 794 -5.81 15.93 6.82
CA TYR A 794 -4.55 16.64 6.98
C TYR A 794 -4.76 18.15 7.01
N SER A 795 -4.04 18.81 7.92
CA SER A 795 -3.99 20.26 8.03
C SER A 795 -2.57 20.72 8.33
N ARG A 796 -2.23 21.94 7.90
CA ARG A 796 -0.97 22.61 8.24
C ARG A 796 -1.06 23.39 9.54
N THR A 797 -2.27 23.69 10.01
CA THR A 797 -2.48 24.31 11.30
C THR A 797 -2.05 23.33 12.39
N PRO A 798 -1.14 23.70 13.31
CA PRO A 798 -0.67 22.78 14.35
C PRO A 798 -1.78 22.19 15.21
N ALA A 799 -2.76 23.00 15.61
CA ALA A 799 -3.88 22.59 16.45
C ALA A 799 -4.82 21.60 15.72
N LEU A 800 -5.26 21.92 14.49
CA LEU A 800 -6.05 21.00 13.66
C LEU A 800 -5.26 19.74 13.32
N ALA A 801 -3.97 19.84 13.01
CA ALA A 801 -3.11 18.69 12.73
C ALA A 801 -3.01 17.75 13.95
N LYS A 802 -2.94 18.29 15.18
CA LYS A 802 -2.99 17.50 16.42
C LYS A 802 -4.29 16.69 16.48
N LEU A 803 -5.43 17.35 16.28
CA LEU A 803 -6.75 16.73 16.31
C LEU A 803 -6.93 15.66 15.21
N LEU A 804 -6.58 15.97 13.96
CA LEU A 804 -6.68 15.02 12.84
C LEU A 804 -5.77 13.80 13.04
N ARG A 805 -4.58 13.98 13.64
CA ARG A 805 -3.71 12.83 13.98
C ARG A 805 -4.34 11.92 15.02
N CYS A 806 -5.05 12.48 16.00
CA CYS A 806 -5.83 11.69 16.96
C CYS A 806 -6.89 10.87 16.23
N MET A 807 -7.71 11.51 15.38
CA MET A 807 -8.72 10.81 14.56
C MET A 807 -8.10 9.71 13.70
N ALA A 808 -7.02 10.00 12.99
CA ALA A 808 -6.34 9.04 12.13
C ALA A 808 -5.71 7.87 12.91
N GLY A 809 -5.23 8.12 14.12
CA GLY A 809 -4.76 7.10 15.04
C GLY A 809 -5.89 6.17 15.51
N VAL A 810 -7.04 6.74 15.86
CA VAL A 810 -8.24 5.98 16.22
C VAL A 810 -8.74 5.13 15.05
N LEU A 811 -8.85 5.72 13.86
CA LEU A 811 -9.22 4.99 12.63
C LEU A 811 -8.24 3.85 12.31
N ALA A 812 -6.94 4.03 12.59
CA ALA A 812 -5.92 3.00 12.39
C ALA A 812 -6.03 1.83 13.37
N LYS A 813 -6.58 2.06 14.57
CA LYS A 813 -6.85 1.01 15.57
C LYS A 813 -8.11 0.20 15.25
N MET A 814 -8.99 0.76 14.41
CA MET A 814 -10.21 0.12 13.98
C MET A 814 -9.98 -0.74 12.73
N SER A 815 -10.66 -1.89 12.64
CA SER A 815 -10.72 -2.70 11.41
C SER A 815 -11.61 -2.04 10.36
N THR A 816 -11.24 -0.87 9.85
CA THR A 816 -12.09 -0.14 8.90
C THR A 816 -11.99 -0.69 7.49
N THR A 817 -13.13 -0.99 6.89
CA THR A 817 -13.23 -1.39 5.48
C THR A 817 -13.35 -0.16 4.59
N ALA A 818 -14.16 0.83 5.02
CA ALA A 818 -14.38 2.12 4.36
C ALA A 818 -14.50 3.27 5.38
N PHE A 819 -14.09 4.47 4.97
CA PHE A 819 -14.24 5.72 5.72
C PHE A 819 -14.80 6.78 4.77
N VAL A 820 -16.07 7.17 4.96
CA VAL A 820 -16.80 8.06 4.07
C VAL A 820 -17.26 9.29 4.83
N THR A 821 -17.18 10.45 4.19
CA THR A 821 -17.64 11.73 4.75
C THR A 821 -18.66 12.34 3.81
N GLN A 822 -19.87 12.58 4.31
CA GLN A 822 -20.98 13.13 3.53
C GLN A 822 -21.48 14.43 4.14
N ARG A 823 -21.88 15.35 3.25
CA ARG A 823 -22.61 16.54 3.66
C ARG A 823 -24.10 16.24 3.67
N ILE A 824 -24.78 16.66 4.72
CA ILE A 824 -26.24 16.66 4.82
C ILE A 824 -26.76 18.10 4.91
N SER A 825 -28.06 18.27 4.73
CA SER A 825 -28.71 19.55 5.01
C SER A 825 -28.80 19.80 6.52
N THR A 826 -28.89 21.06 6.94
CA THR A 826 -29.10 21.41 8.36
C THR A 826 -30.44 20.86 8.89
N GLU A 827 -31.45 20.74 8.04
CA GLU A 827 -32.74 20.11 8.35
C GLU A 827 -32.58 18.63 8.72
N GLU A 828 -31.69 17.94 8.02
CA GLU A 828 -31.31 16.56 8.32
C GLU A 828 -30.34 16.43 9.49
N ASN A 829 -29.74 17.50 10.02
CA ASN A 829 -28.80 17.48 11.15
C ASN A 829 -29.47 17.68 12.52
N THR A 830 -30.80 17.59 12.57
CA THR A 830 -31.62 18.02 13.72
C THR A 830 -31.20 17.36 15.05
N ALA A 831 -30.92 16.06 15.10
CA ALA A 831 -30.58 15.40 16.38
C ALA A 831 -29.25 15.89 16.97
N ALA A 832 -28.21 16.02 16.13
CA ALA A 832 -26.90 16.48 16.58
C ALA A 832 -26.95 17.97 16.95
N ASP A 833 -27.67 18.81 16.18
CA ASP A 833 -27.89 20.23 16.50
C ASP A 833 -28.63 20.44 17.82
N MET A 834 -29.66 19.64 18.10
CA MET A 834 -30.36 19.71 19.39
C MET A 834 -29.44 19.37 20.57
N LEU A 835 -28.65 18.30 20.42
CA LEU A 835 -27.66 17.89 21.42
C LEU A 835 -26.57 18.95 21.60
N SER A 836 -26.08 19.55 20.52
CA SER A 836 -25.04 20.59 20.56
C SER A 836 -25.54 21.90 21.19
N ARG A 837 -26.85 22.15 21.22
CA ARG A 837 -27.47 23.34 21.82
C ARG A 837 -27.90 23.18 23.28
N VAL A 838 -27.62 22.04 23.91
CA VAL A 838 -28.08 21.71 25.27
C VAL A 838 -29.60 21.73 25.39
N ARG A 839 -30.30 21.41 24.30
CA ARG A 839 -31.73 21.12 24.38
C ARG A 839 -31.86 19.71 24.95
N THR A 840 -32.79 19.54 25.90
CA THR A 840 -33.17 18.25 26.46
C THR A 840 -34.53 17.84 25.88
N PRO A 841 -34.61 17.50 24.58
CA PRO A 841 -35.81 16.86 24.07
C PRO A 841 -35.99 15.51 24.77
N LYS A 842 -37.21 14.99 24.75
CA LYS A 842 -37.46 13.60 25.10
C LYS A 842 -36.79 12.75 24.02
N LEU A 843 -35.56 12.32 24.26
CA LEU A 843 -34.88 11.37 23.38
C LEU A 843 -35.57 10.00 23.49
N PRO A 844 -35.50 9.16 22.47
CA PRO A 844 -36.05 7.82 22.54
C PRO A 844 -35.43 7.03 23.71
N ASP A 845 -36.24 6.34 24.49
CA ASP A 845 -35.78 5.53 25.65
C ASP A 845 -34.80 4.41 25.24
N THR A 846 -34.77 4.07 23.95
CA THR A 846 -33.85 3.09 23.37
C THR A 846 -32.44 3.63 23.11
N TRP A 847 -32.25 4.95 23.21
CA TRP A 847 -30.95 5.58 22.99
C TRP A 847 -30.13 5.60 24.28
N GLU A 848 -28.88 5.14 24.21
CA GLU A 848 -27.99 5.09 25.37
C GLU A 848 -27.12 6.36 25.43
N LYS A 849 -27.16 7.09 26.54
CA LYS A 849 -26.24 8.21 26.76
C LYS A 849 -24.85 7.68 27.09
N VAL A 850 -23.83 8.20 26.43
CA VAL A 850 -22.42 7.92 26.71
C VAL A 850 -21.75 9.15 27.28
N ASP A 851 -21.01 8.93 28.38
CA ASP A 851 -20.22 9.98 28.99
C ASP A 851 -18.94 10.21 28.21
N VAL A 852 -18.78 11.42 27.69
CA VAL A 852 -17.57 11.87 26.99
C VAL A 852 -16.96 13.05 27.72
N ASN A 853 -15.63 13.18 27.64
CA ASN A 853 -14.91 14.35 28.13
C ASN A 853 -13.71 14.64 27.22
N LEU A 854 -13.20 15.88 27.25
CA LEU A 854 -12.04 16.24 26.42
C LEU A 854 -10.73 15.55 26.85
N ALA A 855 -10.65 15.06 28.09
CA ALA A 855 -9.52 14.26 28.56
C ALA A 855 -9.38 12.93 27.80
N LEU A 856 -10.44 12.45 27.12
CA LEU A 856 -10.35 11.33 26.19
C LEU A 856 -9.42 11.63 25.01
N ILE A 857 -9.54 12.84 24.44
CA ILE A 857 -8.68 13.28 23.33
C ILE A 857 -7.26 13.47 23.85
N GLU A 858 -7.10 14.06 25.04
CA GLU A 858 -5.79 14.23 25.66
C GLU A 858 -5.11 12.89 25.92
N GLY A 859 -5.83 11.90 26.46
CA GLY A 859 -5.32 10.55 26.69
C GLY A 859 -4.86 9.84 25.42
N GLU A 860 -5.58 10.03 24.30
CA GLU A 860 -5.17 9.50 22.99
C GLU A 860 -3.97 10.24 22.39
N LEU A 861 -3.79 11.52 22.74
CA LEU A 861 -2.68 12.33 22.27
C LEU A 861 -1.40 12.15 23.10
N THR A 862 -1.52 11.92 24.41
CA THR A 862 -0.39 11.62 25.30
C THR A 862 0.25 10.30 24.95
#